data_AF-A0A8H7LXD4-F1
#
_entry.id   AF-A0A8H7LXD4-F1
#
_cell.length_a   1.000
_cell.length_b   1.000
_cell.length_c   1.000
_cell.angle_alpha   90.00
_cell.angle_beta   90.00
_cell.angle_gamma   90.00
#
_symmetry.space_group_name_H-M   'P 1'
#
loop_
_entity.id
_entity.type
_entity.pdbx_description
1 polymer ?
#
loop_
_entity_poly.entity_id
_entity_poly.type
_entity_poly.pdbx_seq_one_letter_code
_entity_poly.pdbx_strand_id
1 'polypeptide(L)'
;MANTTVKGAIHIHGQNPQFLVEKVIRTRIWESAYWKEQCFALTAESLIDKAIELNSIGGVYGNQRPTDFISLLLKLLQIQPEKEILIEYLMVDEFKYLRALAAMYIRMTFPPVEVYELLEPLLKDYRKLRLRNMAGYSLTFMDEFVDQLLTEERVCDIILPRLAKREVLEETEGLAPRTSVLLDAMAGKSVSDDEDGAKKTRKRSESIHSDRSVSRGRSLSRSSRSAKSSSNFVDMQERFVSKSPSRSRSRSRSRSVTSPRQRSRTRSPSPYRSRSRSVSPDRMDVAESYLYSRSGRYLSNATRGRLLSSSAPLRSESIEPPPAGGHSTSVAQSLLLRTTREAALKTSGVTWKDEANENGRETRKMNMYQSLRDAMSVAMTKDDTAVVFGEDVAFGGVFRCTMGLAEEFGRQRVFNTPLTEQGIAGFAIGMSSMGHTAIAEIQFADYIYPAFDQLVNEAAKFRYRSGGRYDVGKLTVRTPSMSVGHGGLYHSQSPEGFFMGAAGLKAQVVIPRSPIQAKGLLLSAIRDPNPVIFLEPKILYRSSVEQVPIDDFELPIGKAEVLTKGNDVTLLTYGSPVYTCENAISLIRNPPPSIAHLIPESVRGVSIELIDLRTLLPWDIHTVMESVKKTGRLVIVHEAGKTMGPGAEIAAEITNRCFLNLHAPVKRIAGWDTPVPLVYEKFYIPDALRIVDGIVDTLKY
;
A
#
# COMPACT_ATOMS: atom_id res chain seq x y z
N MET A 1 4.81 -13.43 9.50
CA MET A 1 6.06 -13.03 10.18
C MET A 1 5.89 -11.68 10.90
N ALA A 2 4.74 -11.45 11.55
CA ALA A 2 4.45 -10.16 12.20
C ALA A 2 4.98 -10.06 13.64
N ASN A 3 5.13 -11.22 14.30
CA ASN A 3 5.49 -11.32 15.71
C ASN A 3 6.83 -12.07 15.89
N THR A 4 7.72 -11.96 14.91
CA THR A 4 9.05 -12.58 14.93
C THR A 4 10.11 -11.51 15.10
N THR A 5 11.06 -11.75 16.00
CA THR A 5 12.28 -10.95 16.18
C THR A 5 13.01 -10.78 14.85
N VAL A 6 13.64 -9.62 14.64
CA VAL A 6 14.36 -9.29 13.40
C VAL A 6 15.49 -10.30 13.14
N LYS A 7 15.69 -10.66 11.86
CA LYS A 7 16.77 -11.56 11.43
C LYS A 7 18.13 -10.88 11.70
N GLY A 8 18.94 -11.48 12.57
CA GLY A 8 20.20 -10.91 13.04
C GLY A 8 20.21 -10.54 14.53
N ALA A 9 19.05 -10.60 15.20
CA ALA A 9 18.99 -10.35 16.63
C ALA A 9 19.77 -11.41 17.43
N ILE A 10 20.64 -10.93 18.31
CA ILE A 10 21.50 -11.74 19.19
C ILE A 10 20.65 -12.25 20.36
N HIS A 11 20.87 -13.52 20.74
CA HIS A 11 20.27 -14.10 21.93
C HIS A 11 20.73 -13.38 23.20
N ILE A 12 19.78 -13.01 24.06
CA ILE A 12 20.02 -12.36 25.35
C ILE A 12 19.67 -13.36 26.43
N HIS A 13 20.57 -13.55 27.40
CA HIS A 13 20.42 -14.56 28.47
C HIS A 13 20.14 -15.97 27.93
N GLY A 14 20.73 -16.33 26.79
CA GLY A 14 20.57 -17.64 26.14
C GLY A 14 19.20 -17.88 25.49
N GLN A 15 18.34 -16.86 25.40
CA GLN A 15 17.02 -16.96 24.77
C GLN A 15 16.77 -15.82 23.78
N ASN A 16 15.71 -15.93 22.98
CA ASN A 16 15.33 -14.85 22.07
C ASN A 16 14.90 -13.62 22.91
N PRO A 17 15.35 -12.39 22.58
CA PRO A 17 15.03 -11.17 23.35
C PRO A 17 13.54 -10.98 23.63
N GLN A 18 12.67 -11.27 22.65
CA GLN A 18 11.22 -11.14 22.85
C GLN A 18 10.70 -12.08 23.94
N PHE A 19 11.43 -13.16 24.26
CA PHE A 19 11.06 -14.13 25.27
C PHE A 19 11.36 -13.72 26.70
N LEU A 20 12.03 -12.58 26.89
CA LEU A 20 12.17 -11.95 28.20
C LEU A 20 10.83 -11.46 28.77
N VAL A 21 9.83 -11.24 27.90
CA VAL A 21 8.45 -10.97 28.33
C VAL A 21 7.67 -12.29 28.40
N GLU A 22 6.96 -12.57 29.48
CA GLU A 22 6.25 -13.83 29.69
C GLU A 22 5.20 -14.10 28.60
N LYS A 23 5.03 -15.38 28.21
CA LYS A 23 4.15 -15.80 27.10
C LYS A 23 2.71 -15.26 27.23
N VAL A 24 2.18 -15.18 28.44
CA VAL A 24 0.82 -14.68 28.71
C VAL A 24 0.71 -13.20 28.33
N ILE A 25 1.69 -12.39 28.73
CA ILE A 25 1.72 -10.95 28.43
C ILE A 25 1.93 -10.73 26.94
N ARG A 26 2.86 -11.46 26.29
CA ARG A 26 3.09 -11.34 24.85
C ARG A 26 1.85 -11.66 24.02
N THR A 27 1.12 -12.73 24.36
CA THR A 27 -0.11 -13.09 23.66
C THR A 27 -1.14 -11.96 23.73
N ARG A 28 -1.31 -11.35 24.92
CA ARG A 28 -2.21 -10.20 25.09
C ARG A 28 -1.75 -8.96 24.32
N ILE A 29 -0.44 -8.71 24.28
CA ILE A 29 0.14 -7.63 23.46
C ILE A 29 -0.19 -7.89 21.98
N TRP A 30 0.09 -9.07 21.45
CA TRP A 30 -0.19 -9.41 20.05
C TRP A 30 -1.67 -9.33 19.67
N GLU A 31 -2.57 -9.56 20.62
CA GLU A 31 -4.01 -9.44 20.42
C GLU A 31 -4.53 -8.00 20.50
N SER A 32 -3.79 -7.10 21.17
CA SER A 32 -4.19 -5.71 21.37
C SER A 32 -4.30 -4.93 20.05
N ALA A 33 -5.26 -3.99 20.00
CA ALA A 33 -5.45 -3.11 18.83
C ALA A 33 -4.19 -2.24 18.59
N TYR A 34 -3.61 -1.70 19.67
CA TYR A 34 -2.40 -0.88 19.60
C TYR A 34 -1.23 -1.64 18.95
N TRP A 35 -1.02 -2.91 19.29
CA TRP A 35 0.03 -3.70 18.64
C TRP A 35 -0.20 -3.90 17.14
N LYS A 36 -1.44 -4.26 16.77
CA LYS A 36 -1.81 -4.55 15.38
C LYS A 36 -1.77 -3.30 14.49
N GLU A 37 -2.15 -2.15 15.04
CA GLU A 37 -2.26 -0.90 14.30
C GLU A 37 -0.96 -0.09 14.33
N GLN A 38 -0.32 0.02 15.50
CA GLN A 38 0.79 0.94 15.73
C GLN A 38 2.16 0.25 15.80
N CYS A 39 2.24 -1.02 16.26
CA CYS A 39 3.52 -1.71 16.46
C CYS A 39 3.93 -2.65 15.32
N PHE A 40 3.04 -2.94 14.36
CA PHE A 40 3.27 -3.96 13.33
C PHE A 40 4.50 -3.66 12.46
N ALA A 41 4.69 -2.41 12.04
CA ALA A 41 5.72 -1.99 11.09
C ALA A 41 6.82 -1.10 11.71
N LEU A 42 6.87 -0.94 13.03
CA LEU A 42 7.87 -0.06 13.64
C LEU A 42 9.30 -0.60 13.44
N THR A 43 10.18 0.31 13.04
CA THR A 43 11.65 0.24 13.04
C THR A 43 12.21 0.97 14.26
N ALA A 44 13.52 0.86 14.52
CA ALA A 44 14.15 1.57 15.65
C ALA A 44 13.92 3.09 15.59
N GLU A 45 13.98 3.68 14.39
CA GLU A 45 13.81 5.13 14.14
C GLU A 45 12.36 5.58 14.34
N SER A 46 11.41 4.90 13.70
CA SER A 46 9.97 5.22 13.79
C SER A 46 9.36 4.92 15.17
N LEU A 47 10.04 4.13 16.01
CA LEU A 47 9.59 3.84 17.37
C LEU A 47 9.64 5.08 18.26
N ILE A 48 10.56 6.02 18.00
CA ILE A 48 10.69 7.27 18.77
C ILE A 48 9.37 8.06 18.72
N ASP A 49 8.78 8.21 17.54
CA ASP A 49 7.54 8.95 17.34
C ASP A 49 6.41 8.37 18.22
N LYS A 50 6.36 7.05 18.35
CA LYS A 50 5.39 6.36 19.22
C LYS A 50 5.74 6.40 20.69
N ALA A 51 7.02 6.39 21.03
CA ALA A 51 7.46 6.55 22.41
C ALA A 51 7.20 7.96 22.96
N ILE A 52 7.22 8.99 22.11
CA ILE A 52 6.86 10.38 22.48
C ILE A 52 5.36 10.51 22.79
N GLU A 53 4.50 9.77 22.09
CA GLU A 53 3.04 9.76 22.32
C GLU A 53 2.64 9.09 23.65
N LEU A 54 3.57 8.42 24.34
CA LEU A 54 3.29 7.75 25.61
C LEU A 54 2.87 8.73 26.70
N ASN A 55 1.82 8.36 27.43
CA ASN A 55 1.26 9.18 28.51
C ASN A 55 1.36 8.52 29.90
N SER A 56 1.85 7.28 29.98
CA SER A 56 2.03 6.53 31.22
C SER A 56 2.93 5.33 31.03
N ILE A 57 3.62 4.94 32.10
CA ILE A 57 4.31 3.65 32.24
C ILE A 57 3.37 2.63 32.91
N GLY A 58 3.68 1.34 32.81
CA GLY A 58 2.92 0.27 33.47
C GLY A 58 2.85 -1.01 32.65
N GLY A 59 2.37 -2.10 33.26
CA GLY A 59 2.26 -3.41 32.61
C GLY A 59 0.88 -3.65 31.99
N VAL A 60 0.01 -4.34 32.71
CA VAL A 60 -1.38 -4.62 32.32
C VAL A 60 -2.38 -3.91 33.24
N TYR A 61 -3.54 -3.54 32.71
CA TYR A 61 -4.58 -2.83 33.48
C TYR A 61 -6.00 -3.25 33.13
N GLY A 62 -6.96 -2.95 34.01
CA GLY A 62 -8.39 -3.26 33.82
C GLY A 62 -8.63 -4.76 33.60
N ASN A 63 -9.31 -5.14 32.51
CA ASN A 63 -9.47 -6.54 32.10
C ASN A 63 -8.19 -7.09 31.45
N GLN A 64 -7.05 -6.99 32.14
CA GLN A 64 -5.75 -7.52 31.71
C GLN A 64 -5.25 -6.96 30.36
N ARG A 65 -5.63 -5.73 30.00
CA ARG A 65 -5.19 -5.10 28.76
C ARG A 65 -3.74 -4.62 28.91
N PRO A 66 -2.85 -4.87 27.94
CA PRO A 66 -1.49 -4.33 27.97
C PRO A 66 -1.52 -2.81 27.80
N THR A 67 -0.60 -2.10 28.46
CA THR A 67 -0.34 -0.70 28.17
C THR A 67 0.37 -0.52 26.82
N ASP A 68 0.31 0.69 26.28
CA ASP A 68 1.09 1.06 25.10
C ASP A 68 2.60 0.97 25.40
N PHE A 69 2.99 1.27 26.64
CA PHE A 69 4.37 1.18 27.14
C PHE A 69 4.95 -0.23 27.03
N ILE A 70 4.28 -1.25 27.58
CA ILE A 70 4.77 -2.64 27.50
C ILE A 70 4.71 -3.19 26.07
N SER A 71 3.79 -2.67 25.25
CA SER A 71 3.70 -3.00 23.84
C SER A 71 4.91 -2.47 23.06
N LEU A 72 5.30 -1.21 23.28
CA LEU A 72 6.51 -0.64 22.66
C LEU A 72 7.79 -1.29 23.20
N LEU A 73 7.84 -1.68 24.48
CA LEU A 73 8.96 -2.43 25.05
C LEU A 73 9.14 -3.79 24.34
N LEU A 74 8.06 -4.54 24.13
CA LEU A 74 8.13 -5.80 23.38
C LEU A 74 8.60 -5.58 21.95
N LYS A 75 8.20 -4.45 21.33
CA LYS A 75 8.66 -4.11 19.99
C LYS A 75 10.15 -3.75 19.95
N LEU A 76 10.64 -2.99 20.93
CA LEU A 76 12.09 -2.74 21.10
C LEU A 76 12.87 -4.04 21.25
N LEU A 77 12.36 -5.01 22.03
CA LEU A 77 12.97 -6.34 22.15
C LEU A 77 12.97 -7.12 20.83
N GLN A 78 11.97 -6.94 19.97
CA GLN A 78 11.95 -7.56 18.65
C GLN A 78 12.94 -6.93 17.67
N ILE A 79 13.16 -5.61 17.78
CA ILE A 79 14.04 -4.84 16.89
C ILE A 79 15.50 -4.98 17.30
N GLN A 80 15.79 -4.93 18.61
CA GLN A 80 17.12 -4.92 19.20
C GLN A 80 18.02 -3.80 18.62
N PRO A 81 17.73 -2.52 18.92
CA PRO A 81 18.53 -1.40 18.41
C PRO A 81 19.96 -1.41 18.97
N GLU A 82 20.87 -0.73 18.26
CA GLU A 82 22.26 -0.55 18.68
C GLU A 82 22.36 0.26 19.99
N LYS A 83 23.45 0.05 20.73
CA LYS A 83 23.65 0.61 22.08
C LYS A 83 23.66 2.14 22.06
N GLU A 84 24.25 2.74 21.02
CA GLU A 84 24.40 4.18 20.83
C GLU A 84 23.02 4.87 20.76
N ILE A 85 22.06 4.25 20.07
CA ILE A 85 20.69 4.77 19.93
C ILE A 85 19.98 4.78 21.29
N LEU A 86 20.18 3.73 22.10
CA LEU A 86 19.57 3.65 23.43
C LEU A 86 20.18 4.65 24.41
N ILE A 87 21.48 4.92 24.30
CA ILE A 87 22.15 5.97 25.06
C ILE A 87 21.57 7.34 24.67
N GLU A 88 21.36 7.61 23.37
CA GLU A 88 20.70 8.83 22.93
C GLU A 88 19.28 8.94 23.51
N TYR A 89 18.49 7.86 23.53
CA TYR A 89 17.15 7.87 24.12
C TYR A 89 17.16 8.18 25.62
N LEU A 90 18.19 7.74 26.35
CA LEU A 90 18.41 8.12 27.75
C LEU A 90 18.81 9.59 27.88
N MET A 91 19.62 10.12 26.98
CA MET A 91 20.14 11.50 27.07
C MET A 91 19.10 12.56 26.70
N VAL A 92 18.03 12.24 25.96
CA VAL A 92 17.01 13.23 25.57
C VAL A 92 16.13 13.64 26.75
N ASP A 93 16.43 14.81 27.33
CA ASP A 93 15.73 15.39 28.48
C ASP A 93 14.26 15.67 28.24
N GLU A 94 13.85 15.98 27.03
CA GLU A 94 12.49 16.46 26.77
C GLU A 94 11.42 15.35 26.94
N PHE A 95 11.78 14.08 26.72
CA PHE A 95 10.83 12.97 26.63
C PHE A 95 10.99 11.95 27.75
N LYS A 96 10.43 12.26 28.92
CA LYS A 96 10.50 11.40 30.13
C LYS A 96 10.00 9.96 29.95
N TYR A 97 9.01 9.70 29.10
CA TYR A 97 8.50 8.34 28.89
C TYR A 97 9.37 7.51 27.93
N LEU A 98 10.01 8.16 26.95
CA LEU A 98 11.03 7.54 26.11
C LEU A 98 12.23 7.12 26.95
N ARG A 99 12.68 7.98 27.88
CA ARG A 99 13.73 7.63 28.86
C ARG A 99 13.37 6.43 29.72
N ALA A 100 12.16 6.41 30.28
CA ALA A 100 11.70 5.29 31.09
C ALA A 100 11.64 3.98 30.27
N LEU A 101 11.25 4.07 29.00
CA LEU A 101 11.22 2.93 28.09
C LEU A 101 12.63 2.41 27.79
N ALA A 102 13.58 3.31 27.50
CA ALA A 102 14.98 2.96 27.28
C ALA A 102 15.63 2.37 28.54
N ALA A 103 15.36 2.95 29.71
CA ALA A 103 15.86 2.46 31.00
C ALA A 103 15.39 1.02 31.27
N MET A 104 14.11 0.73 31.05
CA MET A 104 13.56 -0.62 31.21
C MET A 104 14.16 -1.60 30.19
N TYR A 105 14.36 -1.17 28.94
CA TYR A 105 15.01 -1.99 27.92
C TYR A 105 16.45 -2.35 28.30
N ILE A 106 17.26 -1.36 28.69
CA ILE A 106 18.66 -1.53 29.10
C ILE A 106 18.75 -2.49 30.28
N ARG A 107 17.89 -2.31 31.29
CA ARG A 107 17.82 -3.20 32.45
C ARG A 107 17.57 -4.67 32.08
N MET A 108 16.82 -4.94 31.01
CA MET A 108 16.51 -6.30 30.59
C MET A 108 17.60 -6.93 29.71
N THR A 109 18.43 -6.12 29.05
CA THR A 109 19.25 -6.57 27.92
C THR A 109 20.75 -6.44 28.12
N PHE A 110 21.21 -5.46 28.90
CA PHE A 110 22.63 -5.14 29.01
C PHE A 110 23.34 -5.94 30.12
N PRO A 111 24.68 -6.04 30.08
CA PRO A 111 25.47 -6.60 31.18
C PRO A 111 25.32 -5.82 32.49
N PRO A 112 25.46 -6.47 33.67
CA PRO A 112 25.21 -5.82 34.96
C PRO A 112 25.99 -4.52 35.22
N VAL A 113 27.28 -4.47 34.84
CA VAL A 113 28.12 -3.26 35.00
C VAL A 113 27.52 -2.07 34.24
N GLU A 114 27.18 -2.26 32.97
CA GLU A 114 26.63 -1.19 32.14
C GLU A 114 25.25 -0.73 32.60
N VAL A 115 24.45 -1.65 33.16
CA VAL A 115 23.14 -1.30 33.74
C VAL A 115 23.32 -0.30 34.88
N TYR A 116 24.28 -0.51 35.77
CA TYR A 116 24.54 0.43 36.87
C TYR A 116 25.11 1.76 36.34
N GLU A 117 26.07 1.73 35.42
CA GLU A 117 26.67 2.95 34.85
C GLU A 117 25.64 3.85 34.14
N LEU A 118 24.70 3.26 33.40
CA LEU A 118 23.72 4.02 32.61
C LEU A 118 22.49 4.45 33.41
N LEU A 119 22.03 3.64 34.38
CA LEU A 119 20.78 3.90 35.08
C LEU A 119 20.96 4.72 36.36
N GLU A 120 22.07 4.57 37.09
CA GLU A 120 22.26 5.33 38.33
C GLU A 120 22.26 6.86 38.20
N PRO A 121 22.76 7.46 37.11
CA PRO A 121 22.61 8.90 36.90
C PRO A 121 21.15 9.36 36.91
N LEU A 122 20.21 8.50 36.49
CA LEU A 122 18.78 8.81 36.49
C LEU A 122 18.13 8.77 37.88
N LEU A 123 18.83 8.30 38.93
CA LEU A 123 18.36 8.45 40.32
C LEU A 123 18.33 9.92 40.78
N LYS A 124 18.91 10.83 39.99
CA LYS A 124 18.82 12.29 40.19
C LYS A 124 17.66 12.92 39.40
N ASP A 125 16.93 12.15 38.58
CA ASP A 125 15.80 12.64 37.79
C ASP A 125 14.50 12.53 38.61
N TYR A 126 14.00 13.66 39.10
CA TYR A 126 12.77 13.73 39.92
C TYR A 126 11.52 14.04 39.09
N ARG A 127 11.52 13.78 37.77
CA ARG A 127 10.36 14.04 36.93
C ARG A 127 9.21 13.09 37.24
N LYS A 128 8.01 13.66 37.33
CA LYS A 128 6.77 12.93 37.56
C LYS A 128 6.43 11.99 36.39
N LEU A 129 6.23 10.72 36.68
CA LEU A 129 5.73 9.70 35.76
C LEU A 129 4.33 9.25 36.20
N ARG A 130 3.44 9.06 35.22
CA ARG A 130 2.13 8.47 35.48
C ARG A 130 2.25 6.95 35.37
N LEU A 131 1.97 6.23 36.45
CA LEU A 131 1.96 4.76 36.49
C LEU A 131 0.54 4.25 36.30
N ARG A 132 0.36 3.26 35.42
CA ARG A 132 -0.92 2.62 35.13
C ARG A 132 -0.93 1.21 35.69
N ASN A 133 -1.70 1.03 36.76
CA ASN A 133 -1.89 -0.25 37.45
C ASN A 133 -3.31 -0.80 37.21
N MET A 134 -3.58 -2.01 37.68
CA MET A 134 -4.90 -2.64 37.63
C MET A 134 -6.01 -1.78 38.24
N ALA A 135 -5.71 -1.03 39.32
CA ALA A 135 -6.65 -0.19 40.03
C ALA A 135 -6.85 1.22 39.43
N GLY A 136 -6.04 1.64 38.45
CA GLY A 136 -6.14 2.97 37.86
C GLY A 136 -4.78 3.63 37.60
N TYR A 137 -4.74 4.97 37.65
CA TYR A 137 -3.51 5.74 37.52
C TYR A 137 -3.00 6.18 38.90
N SER A 138 -1.70 5.99 39.14
CA SER A 138 -0.99 6.56 40.27
C SER A 138 0.17 7.43 39.77
N LEU A 139 0.70 8.27 40.66
CA LEU A 139 1.88 9.08 40.41
C LEU A 139 3.10 8.36 40.97
N THR A 140 4.19 8.36 40.21
CA THR A 140 5.54 7.96 40.66
C THR A 140 6.54 8.93 40.05
N PHE A 141 7.82 8.75 40.35
CA PHE A 141 8.91 9.61 39.86
C PHE A 141 9.95 8.76 39.12
N MET A 142 10.77 9.41 38.27
CA MET A 142 11.77 8.70 37.46
C MET A 142 12.83 8.01 38.33
N ASP A 143 13.31 8.68 39.38
CA ASP A 143 14.21 8.11 40.39
C ASP A 143 13.61 6.87 41.08
N GLU A 144 12.36 6.94 41.53
CA GLU A 144 11.65 5.80 42.12
C GLU A 144 11.51 4.63 41.12
N PHE A 145 11.20 4.94 39.86
CA PHE A 145 11.07 3.92 38.82
C PHE A 145 12.41 3.25 38.50
N VAL A 146 13.49 4.02 38.44
CA VAL A 146 14.85 3.51 38.21
C VAL A 146 15.34 2.71 39.41
N ASP A 147 15.05 3.15 40.63
CA ASP A 147 15.36 2.39 41.84
C ASP A 147 14.64 1.03 41.84
N GLN A 148 13.36 1.00 41.47
CA GLN A 148 12.62 -0.26 41.26
C GLN A 148 13.26 -1.15 40.19
N LEU A 149 13.73 -0.59 39.07
CA LEU A 149 14.43 -1.38 38.04
C LEU A 149 15.72 -2.01 38.58
N LEU A 150 16.43 -1.36 39.51
CA LEU A 150 17.69 -1.84 40.06
C LEU A 150 17.52 -2.80 41.24
N THR A 151 16.43 -2.67 42.01
CA THR A 151 16.24 -3.38 43.28
C THR A 151 15.18 -4.48 43.22
N GLU A 152 14.11 -4.30 42.46
CA GLU A 152 12.97 -5.21 42.43
C GLU A 152 13.14 -6.32 41.39
N GLU A 153 12.54 -7.48 41.67
CA GLU A 153 12.55 -8.62 40.74
C GLU A 153 11.46 -8.50 39.66
N ARG A 154 10.41 -7.70 39.91
CA ARG A 154 9.28 -7.51 38.99
C ARG A 154 8.92 -6.04 38.87
N VAL A 155 8.92 -5.52 37.65
CA VAL A 155 8.52 -4.14 37.33
C VAL A 155 7.59 -4.15 36.11
N CYS A 156 6.52 -3.34 36.15
CA CYS A 156 5.50 -3.29 35.09
C CYS A 156 4.98 -4.68 34.67
N ASP A 157 4.69 -5.54 35.65
CA ASP A 157 4.21 -6.91 35.48
C ASP A 157 5.18 -7.89 34.78
N ILE A 158 6.41 -7.49 34.46
CA ILE A 158 7.44 -8.35 33.85
C ILE A 158 8.46 -8.77 34.91
N ILE A 159 8.85 -10.04 34.93
CA ILE A 159 10.00 -10.53 35.71
C ILE A 159 11.29 -10.07 35.04
N LEU A 160 12.12 -9.33 35.75
CA LEU A 160 13.41 -8.85 35.24
C LEU A 160 14.48 -9.95 35.33
N PRO A 161 15.43 -10.01 34.38
CA PRO A 161 16.59 -10.89 34.50
C PRO A 161 17.40 -10.61 35.77
N ARG A 162 18.00 -11.66 36.35
CA ARG A 162 18.77 -11.57 37.59
C ARG A 162 19.95 -10.60 37.41
N LEU A 163 20.02 -9.60 38.29
CA LEU A 163 21.10 -8.63 38.33
C LEU A 163 22.06 -9.00 39.48
N ALA A 164 23.36 -9.01 39.21
CA ALA A 164 24.35 -9.19 40.26
C ALA A 164 24.31 -7.98 41.21
N LYS A 165 24.44 -8.22 42.52
CA LYS A 165 24.46 -7.12 43.49
C LYS A 165 25.64 -6.20 43.21
N ARG A 166 25.41 -4.89 43.30
CA ARG A 166 26.43 -3.87 43.09
C ARG A 166 27.73 -4.11 43.87
N GLU A 167 27.63 -4.42 45.17
CA GLU A 167 28.78 -4.68 46.06
C GLU A 167 29.70 -5.77 45.49
N VAL A 168 29.12 -6.81 44.88
CA VAL A 168 29.89 -7.90 44.26
C VAL A 168 30.60 -7.42 43.00
N LEU A 169 29.97 -6.54 42.21
CA LEU A 169 30.56 -5.99 40.99
C LEU A 169 31.68 -4.97 41.25
N GLU A 170 31.59 -4.22 42.35
CA GLU A 170 32.67 -3.33 42.80
C GLU A 170 33.93 -4.13 43.19
N GLU A 171 33.77 -5.32 43.77
CA GLU A 171 34.88 -6.21 44.14
C GLU A 171 35.46 -7.02 42.97
N THR A 172 34.63 -7.42 42.00
CA THR A 172 35.01 -8.41 40.97
C THR A 172 35.23 -7.85 39.57
N GLU A 173 34.44 -6.85 39.14
CA GLU A 173 34.39 -6.37 37.75
C GLU A 173 34.80 -4.90 37.59
N GLY A 174 35.29 -4.26 38.67
CA GLY A 174 35.89 -2.93 38.62
C GLY A 174 34.90 -1.76 38.49
N LEU A 175 33.64 -1.96 38.91
CA LEU A 175 32.64 -0.88 38.95
C LEU A 175 33.10 0.23 39.91
N ALA A 176 33.05 1.48 39.47
CA ALA A 176 33.48 2.62 40.29
C ALA A 176 32.63 2.75 41.57
N PRO A 177 33.23 3.12 42.73
CA PRO A 177 32.50 3.31 43.97
C PRO A 177 31.37 4.32 43.80
N ARG A 178 30.20 4.02 44.38
CA ARG A 178 29.02 4.89 44.27
C ARG A 178 29.30 6.29 44.84
N THR A 179 29.22 7.32 44.01
CA THR A 179 29.23 8.72 44.47
C THR A 179 27.89 9.05 45.11
N SER A 180 27.84 9.07 46.45
CA SER A 180 26.65 9.48 47.21
C SER A 180 26.38 10.97 47.00
N VAL A 181 25.13 11.31 46.69
CA VAL A 181 24.66 12.71 46.58
C VAL A 181 24.87 13.48 47.89
N LEU A 182 24.80 12.79 49.04
CA LEU A 182 25.10 13.38 50.35
C LEU A 182 26.59 13.67 50.53
N LEU A 183 27.49 12.90 49.91
CA LEU A 183 28.93 13.17 49.92
C LEU A 183 29.28 14.37 49.03
N ASP A 184 28.68 14.49 47.84
CA ASP A 184 28.87 15.66 46.97
C ASP A 184 28.28 16.94 47.58
N ALA A 185 27.12 16.84 48.25
CA ALA A 185 26.49 17.95 48.96
C ALA A 185 27.26 18.36 50.23
N MET A 186 27.84 17.42 50.98
CA MET A 186 28.73 17.72 52.12
C MET A 186 30.12 18.20 51.69
N ALA A 187 30.61 17.82 50.49
CA ALA A 187 31.85 18.31 49.91
C ALA A 187 31.72 19.70 49.26
N GLY A 188 30.55 20.35 49.36
CA GLY A 188 30.36 21.75 48.97
C GLY A 188 30.29 22.00 47.46
N LYS A 189 30.00 20.98 46.63
CA LYS A 189 29.71 21.18 45.21
C LYS A 189 28.21 21.42 45.02
N SER A 190 27.79 22.68 45.06
CA SER A 190 26.42 23.07 44.72
C SER A 190 26.13 22.81 43.24
N VAL A 191 25.03 22.11 42.96
CA VAL A 191 24.44 21.93 41.63
C VAL A 191 23.95 23.29 41.13
N SER A 192 24.55 23.80 40.05
CA SER A 192 24.02 24.94 39.30
C SER A 192 23.05 24.42 38.24
N ASP A 193 21.82 24.89 38.29
CA ASP A 193 20.84 24.78 37.21
C ASP A 193 21.35 25.56 35.99
N ASP A 194 21.64 24.88 34.87
CA ASP A 194 21.93 25.50 33.59
C ASP A 194 20.80 25.19 32.59
N GLU A 195 19.91 26.18 32.40
CA GLU A 195 19.13 26.38 31.17
C GLU A 195 20.01 27.10 30.12
N ASP A 196 19.73 26.79 28.85
CA ASP A 196 20.16 27.43 27.59
C ASP A 196 21.42 26.94 26.84
N GLY A 197 21.19 26.65 25.56
CA GLY A 197 22.10 25.97 24.64
C GLY A 197 23.07 26.82 23.82
N ALA A 198 24.01 26.09 23.22
CA ALA A 198 24.75 26.34 21.99
C ALA A 198 25.15 27.80 21.64
N LYS A 199 26.45 28.14 21.85
CA LYS A 199 27.35 28.61 20.77
C LYS A 199 28.83 28.63 21.15
N LYS A 200 29.62 28.36 20.11
CA LYS A 200 31.08 28.23 19.97
C LYS A 200 31.95 29.37 20.57
N THR A 201 33.11 28.95 21.07
CA THR A 201 34.46 29.56 21.06
C THR A 201 34.66 31.09 21.16
N ARG A 202 35.47 31.43 22.17
CA ARG A 202 36.57 32.42 22.22
C ARG A 202 36.29 33.89 22.59
N LYS A 203 36.95 34.24 23.70
CA LYS A 203 37.65 35.49 24.09
C LYS A 203 36.86 36.60 24.81
N ARG A 204 37.11 36.62 26.13
CA ARG A 204 37.59 37.73 27.00
C ARG A 204 36.82 39.07 27.08
N SER A 205 36.67 39.45 28.35
CA SER A 205 36.64 40.77 29.02
C SER A 205 35.33 41.58 29.06
N GLU A 206 34.85 41.69 30.32
CA GLU A 206 34.47 42.93 31.03
C GLU A 206 33.09 43.58 30.80
N SER A 207 32.19 43.23 31.73
CA SER A 207 31.63 44.15 32.75
C SER A 207 30.45 45.11 32.44
N ILE A 208 29.58 45.17 33.45
CA ILE A 208 28.70 46.28 33.91
C ILE A 208 27.18 46.17 33.60
N HIS A 209 26.47 45.94 34.70
CA HIS A 209 25.09 46.29 35.08
C HIS A 209 24.26 47.20 34.16
N SER A 210 22.98 46.86 33.95
CA SER A 210 21.89 47.33 34.83
C SER A 210 20.52 46.81 34.38
N ASP A 211 19.68 46.62 35.39
CA ASP A 211 18.39 45.95 35.39
C ASP A 211 17.23 46.89 34.99
N ARG A 212 16.21 46.26 34.37
CA ARG A 212 14.75 46.44 34.58
C ARG A 212 14.12 47.84 34.56
N SER A 213 13.08 48.00 33.72
CA SER A 213 11.68 47.70 34.11
C SER A 213 10.66 48.23 33.07
N VAL A 214 9.77 47.38 32.54
CA VAL A 214 8.34 47.21 32.85
C VAL A 214 7.45 48.44 32.58
N SER A 215 6.57 48.37 31.56
CA SER A 215 5.10 48.24 31.75
C SER A 215 4.26 48.57 30.50
N ARG A 216 3.11 47.90 30.49
CA ARG A 216 1.95 47.88 29.58
C ARG A 216 1.35 49.25 29.24
N GLY A 217 0.65 49.32 28.10
CA GLY A 217 -0.64 50.05 28.05
C GLY A 217 -1.04 50.75 26.74
N ARG A 218 -1.90 50.08 25.96
CA ARG A 218 -3.01 50.56 25.10
C ARG A 218 -3.15 52.05 24.72
N SER A 219 -3.38 52.20 23.40
CA SER A 219 -4.52 52.86 22.72
C SER A 219 -4.42 54.30 22.17
N LEU A 220 -4.82 54.38 20.89
CA LEU A 220 -5.63 55.39 20.20
C LEU A 220 -5.03 56.77 19.82
N SER A 221 -5.02 56.94 18.49
CA SER A 221 -5.64 58.03 17.72
C SER A 221 -4.78 59.16 17.15
N ARG A 222 -4.99 59.32 15.83
CA ARG A 222 -5.15 60.55 15.04
C ARG A 222 -4.07 61.65 15.08
N SER A 223 -3.45 61.76 13.91
CA SER A 223 -3.55 62.90 12.98
C SER A 223 -2.41 63.92 12.91
N SER A 224 -2.03 64.10 11.64
CA SER A 224 -1.77 65.38 10.96
C SER A 224 -0.34 65.92 10.86
N ARG A 225 0.02 66.15 9.58
CA ARG A 225 0.75 67.31 9.01
C ARG A 225 2.24 67.41 9.34
N SER A 226 3.09 67.20 8.33
CA SER A 226 3.68 68.26 7.45
C SER A 226 4.89 68.90 8.12
N ALA A 227 6.03 69.21 7.50
CA ALA A 227 6.44 69.29 6.11
C ALA A 227 7.98 69.50 6.11
N LYS A 228 8.62 69.28 4.95
CA LYS A 228 9.84 69.99 4.45
C LYS A 228 11.11 69.80 5.28
N SER A 229 12.34 69.78 4.79
CA SER A 229 13.06 69.96 3.51
C SER A 229 14.46 69.34 3.78
N SER A 230 15.47 69.21 2.94
CA SER A 230 15.82 69.66 1.59
C SER A 230 17.12 68.92 1.20
N SER A 231 17.28 68.67 -0.11
CA SER A 231 18.51 68.68 -0.92
C SER A 231 19.80 67.97 -0.45
N ASN A 232 20.27 67.01 -1.25
CA ASN A 232 21.34 67.28 -2.23
C ASN A 232 21.41 66.19 -3.34
N PHE A 233 21.42 66.66 -4.59
CA PHE A 233 21.83 65.98 -5.84
C PHE A 233 23.38 65.82 -5.84
N VAL A 234 24.06 64.95 -6.62
CA VAL A 234 24.16 64.83 -8.09
C VAL A 234 24.85 63.49 -8.50
N ASP A 235 24.32 62.89 -9.58
CA ASP A 235 24.86 61.99 -10.66
C ASP A 235 25.86 60.83 -10.43
N MET A 236 25.54 59.64 -10.98
CA MET A 236 25.88 59.30 -12.38
C MET A 236 25.12 58.05 -12.92
N GLN A 237 24.76 58.16 -14.21
CA GLN A 237 24.13 57.28 -15.23
C GLN A 237 24.74 55.85 -15.38
N GLU A 238 24.15 54.78 -15.98
CA GLU A 238 23.10 54.58 -17.02
C GLU A 238 22.27 53.26 -16.87
N ARG A 239 20.98 53.38 -17.21
CA ARG A 239 20.04 52.53 -18.02
C ARG A 239 20.18 50.98 -18.11
N PHE A 240 19.10 50.27 -17.80
CA PHE A 240 18.07 49.80 -18.77
C PHE A 240 16.78 49.36 -18.04
N VAL A 241 15.60 49.75 -18.56
CA VAL A 241 14.27 49.63 -17.94
C VAL A 241 13.34 48.75 -18.77
N SER A 242 12.52 47.97 -18.08
CA SER A 242 11.41 47.13 -18.53
C SER A 242 10.16 47.94 -18.93
N LYS A 243 9.34 47.42 -19.86
CA LYS A 243 7.99 47.92 -20.13
C LYS A 243 7.01 46.78 -20.39
N SER A 244 5.98 46.69 -19.54
CA SER A 244 4.68 46.07 -19.83
C SER A 244 3.67 47.18 -20.15
N PRO A 245 2.77 47.02 -21.14
CA PRO A 245 1.75 48.03 -21.43
C PRO A 245 0.39 47.75 -20.79
N SER A 246 -0.34 48.85 -20.65
CA SER A 246 -1.57 49.10 -19.90
C SER A 246 -2.86 48.90 -20.72
N ARG A 247 -3.98 48.82 -19.96
CA ARG A 247 -5.39 48.87 -20.39
C ARG A 247 -5.77 50.10 -21.22
N SER A 248 -6.74 49.94 -22.11
CA SER A 248 -7.74 51.00 -22.40
C SER A 248 -9.13 50.41 -22.73
N ARG A 249 -10.18 51.19 -22.40
CA ARG A 249 -11.62 50.93 -22.57
C ARG A 249 -12.14 51.69 -23.79
N SER A 250 -13.19 51.19 -24.43
CA SER A 250 -14.20 52.04 -25.11
C SER A 250 -15.58 51.37 -25.16
N ARG A 251 -16.62 52.21 -25.13
CA ARG A 251 -18.07 51.91 -25.15
C ARG A 251 -18.63 52.32 -26.51
N SER A 252 -19.69 51.64 -26.97
CA SER A 252 -20.78 52.26 -27.74
C SER A 252 -22.09 51.45 -27.64
N ARG A 253 -23.22 52.17 -27.72
CA ARG A 253 -24.64 51.77 -27.54
C ARG A 253 -25.37 51.84 -28.89
N SER A 254 -26.43 51.02 -29.08
CA SER A 254 -27.83 51.42 -29.41
C SER A 254 -28.69 50.23 -29.91
N ARG A 255 -29.78 49.85 -29.21
CA ARG A 255 -31.25 50.02 -29.56
C ARG A 255 -31.81 48.99 -30.56
N SER A 256 -33.04 48.44 -30.54
CA SER A 256 -34.18 48.20 -29.59
C SER A 256 -35.43 47.90 -30.45
N VAL A 257 -36.21 46.82 -30.24
CA VAL A 257 -37.68 46.63 -30.54
C VAL A 257 -38.17 45.34 -29.82
N THR A 258 -38.87 45.36 -28.66
CA THR A 258 -40.34 45.16 -28.37
C THR A 258 -41.02 43.95 -29.07
N SER A 259 -41.86 43.05 -28.52
CA SER A 259 -42.64 42.78 -27.27
C SER A 259 -43.40 41.41 -27.50
N PRO A 260 -44.37 40.88 -26.69
CA PRO A 260 -44.49 40.62 -25.24
C PRO A 260 -45.00 39.20 -24.81
N ARG A 261 -44.84 38.91 -23.51
CA ARG A 261 -45.76 38.22 -22.55
C ARG A 261 -46.28 36.79 -22.84
N GLN A 262 -46.04 35.89 -21.88
CA GLN A 262 -47.06 35.49 -20.90
C GLN A 262 -46.44 35.01 -19.57
N ARG A 263 -47.15 35.30 -18.48
CA ARG A 263 -46.84 35.04 -17.08
C ARG A 263 -47.55 33.76 -16.62
N SER A 264 -46.92 32.98 -15.75
CA SER A 264 -47.61 32.41 -14.58
C SER A 264 -46.65 32.28 -13.39
N ARG A 265 -47.11 32.82 -12.27
CA ARG A 265 -46.52 32.88 -10.92
C ARG A 265 -46.53 31.46 -10.30
N THR A 266 -45.62 31.12 -9.38
CA THR A 266 -45.85 31.33 -7.93
C THR A 266 -44.56 31.52 -7.12
N ARG A 267 -44.64 32.53 -6.24
CA ARG A 267 -43.79 32.89 -5.07
C ARG A 267 -43.96 31.81 -3.97
N SER A 268 -43.11 31.54 -2.97
CA SER A 268 -41.92 32.13 -2.28
C SER A 268 -41.64 31.21 -1.05
N PRO A 269 -40.87 31.56 0.01
CA PRO A 269 -39.53 32.13 0.20
C PRO A 269 -38.58 31.25 1.06
N SER A 270 -37.27 31.53 1.02
CA SER A 270 -36.29 31.15 2.07
C SER A 270 -36.24 32.25 3.15
N PRO A 271 -35.99 31.92 4.44
CA PRO A 271 -34.67 32.26 5.00
C PRO A 271 -34.10 31.28 6.06
N TYR A 272 -32.76 31.13 6.02
CA TYR A 272 -31.79 30.84 7.10
C TYR A 272 -32.24 30.22 8.45
N ARG A 273 -31.55 29.17 8.91
CA ARG A 273 -30.43 29.27 9.91
C ARG A 273 -30.11 27.90 10.52
N SER A 274 -28.81 27.61 10.60
CA SER A 274 -28.16 26.48 11.29
C SER A 274 -28.50 26.39 12.78
N ARG A 275 -28.80 25.18 13.28
CA ARG A 275 -28.58 24.77 14.68
C ARG A 275 -28.38 23.26 14.77
N SER A 276 -27.18 22.88 15.16
CA SER A 276 -26.77 21.55 15.64
C SER A 276 -27.39 21.28 17.01
N ARG A 277 -27.90 20.06 17.22
CA ARG A 277 -28.08 19.44 18.56
C ARG A 277 -28.05 17.91 18.44
N SER A 278 -27.12 17.33 19.18
CA SER A 278 -26.96 15.92 19.52
C SER A 278 -28.13 15.41 20.36
N VAL A 279 -28.64 14.21 20.05
CA VAL A 279 -29.53 13.44 20.93
C VAL A 279 -29.15 11.96 20.82
N SER A 280 -28.66 11.39 21.91
CA SER A 280 -28.54 9.95 22.15
C SER A 280 -29.92 9.33 22.42
N PRO A 281 -30.12 8.04 22.11
CA PRO A 281 -31.18 7.28 22.77
C PRO A 281 -30.61 6.01 23.43
N ASP A 282 -30.53 6.05 24.76
CA ASP A 282 -30.63 4.87 25.63
C ASP A 282 -32.04 4.88 26.27
N ARG A 283 -32.59 3.68 26.46
CA ARG A 283 -33.83 3.28 27.15
C ARG A 283 -35.18 3.46 26.43
N MET A 284 -35.77 2.31 26.06
CA MET A 284 -37.06 1.91 26.64
C MET A 284 -37.05 0.42 26.99
N ASP A 285 -37.47 0.14 28.22
CA ASP A 285 -37.63 -1.16 28.86
C ASP A 285 -39.02 -1.77 28.58
N VAL A 286 -39.02 -3.11 28.46
CA VAL A 286 -39.93 -4.11 29.07
C VAL A 286 -41.45 -4.04 28.86
N ALA A 287 -42.00 -5.12 28.27
CA ALA A 287 -43.17 -5.82 28.79
C ALA A 287 -43.15 -7.31 28.39
N GLU A 288 -43.17 -8.17 29.41
CA GLU A 288 -43.25 -9.63 29.39
C GLU A 288 -44.60 -10.16 28.86
N SER A 289 -44.67 -11.43 28.41
CA SER A 289 -45.07 -12.52 29.33
C SER A 289 -45.54 -13.86 28.69
N TYR A 290 -45.15 -14.95 29.39
CA TYR A 290 -45.86 -16.24 29.61
C TYR A 290 -45.96 -17.25 28.44
N LEU A 291 -45.68 -18.58 28.55
CA LEU A 291 -45.60 -19.53 29.68
C LEU A 291 -44.73 -20.78 29.34
N TYR A 292 -43.84 -21.12 30.28
CA TYR A 292 -43.64 -22.42 30.96
C TYR A 292 -43.75 -23.80 30.26
N SER A 293 -42.59 -24.50 30.28
CA SER A 293 -42.32 -25.80 30.96
C SER A 293 -42.96 -27.10 30.40
N ARG A 294 -42.40 -28.31 30.52
CA ARG A 294 -41.38 -28.88 31.44
C ARG A 294 -41.02 -30.30 30.95
N SER A 295 -39.74 -30.70 31.13
CA SER A 295 -39.19 -32.02 31.56
C SER A 295 -39.78 -33.35 31.04
N GLY A 296 -39.04 -34.42 30.73
CA GLY A 296 -37.61 -34.72 30.87
C GLY A 296 -37.34 -36.24 30.75
N ARG A 297 -36.07 -36.56 30.47
CA ARG A 297 -35.26 -37.78 30.72
C ARG A 297 -35.62 -39.17 30.11
N TYR A 298 -34.50 -39.83 29.76
CA TYR A 298 -34.13 -41.25 29.89
C TYR A 298 -34.20 -42.20 28.67
N LEU A 299 -33.04 -42.84 28.46
CA LEU A 299 -32.78 -44.25 28.13
C LEU A 299 -32.76 -44.74 26.67
N SER A 300 -31.52 -44.96 26.21
CA SER A 300 -30.91 -46.25 25.85
C SER A 300 -31.36 -47.07 24.63
N ASN A 301 -30.33 -47.69 24.04
CA ASN A 301 -30.29 -48.95 23.30
C ASN A 301 -30.58 -48.90 21.79
N ALA A 302 -29.48 -48.87 21.02
CA ALA A 302 -29.44 -49.39 19.66
C ALA A 302 -28.59 -50.68 19.63
N THR A 303 -29.19 -51.68 19.01
CA THR A 303 -28.84 -53.11 18.97
C THR A 303 -27.66 -53.38 18.05
N ARG A 304 -26.87 -54.40 18.43
CA ARG A 304 -25.79 -55.01 17.64
C ARG A 304 -26.31 -55.68 16.36
N GLY A 305 -25.55 -55.54 15.28
CA GLY A 305 -25.52 -56.45 14.14
C GLY A 305 -24.17 -56.35 13.42
N ARG A 306 -23.29 -57.34 13.60
CA ARG A 306 -22.05 -57.54 12.84
C ARG A 306 -22.37 -58.35 11.57
N LEU A 307 -21.66 -58.09 10.46
CA LEU A 307 -20.80 -59.07 9.77
C LEU A 307 -20.17 -58.49 8.46
N LEU A 308 -18.84 -58.30 8.52
CA LEU A 308 -17.75 -58.58 7.54
C LEU A 308 -18.01 -58.48 6.01
N SER A 309 -17.26 -57.63 5.28
CA SER A 309 -16.05 -58.02 4.49
C SER A 309 -15.46 -56.90 3.61
N SER A 310 -14.11 -56.90 3.54
CA SER A 310 -13.15 -56.36 2.55
C SER A 310 -13.43 -55.11 1.68
N SER A 311 -12.63 -54.05 1.85
CA SER A 311 -11.92 -53.32 0.77
C SER A 311 -10.98 -52.24 1.35
N ALA A 312 -9.91 -51.92 0.61
CA ALA A 312 -8.71 -51.16 1.00
C ALA A 312 -8.95 -49.69 1.46
N PRO A 313 -8.03 -49.07 2.22
CA PRO A 313 -8.21 -47.70 2.69
C PRO A 313 -7.88 -46.71 1.56
N LEU A 314 -8.92 -46.00 1.09
CA LEU A 314 -8.76 -44.77 0.31
C LEU A 314 -8.17 -43.69 1.23
N ARG A 315 -7.02 -43.14 0.83
CA ARG A 315 -6.40 -41.96 1.44
C ARG A 315 -7.42 -40.82 1.43
N SER A 316 -7.77 -40.30 2.60
CA SER A 316 -8.50 -39.05 2.73
C SER A 316 -7.57 -37.91 2.32
N GLU A 317 -7.77 -37.38 1.12
CA GLU A 317 -7.20 -36.08 0.75
C GLU A 317 -7.78 -35.02 1.69
N SER A 318 -6.88 -34.24 2.30
CA SER A 318 -7.20 -33.11 3.13
C SER A 318 -7.94 -32.06 2.30
N ILE A 319 -9.27 -31.97 2.48
CA ILE A 319 -10.07 -30.86 1.97
C ILE A 319 -9.66 -29.62 2.76
N GLU A 320 -8.92 -28.71 2.12
CA GLU A 320 -8.64 -27.39 2.68
C GLU A 320 -9.95 -26.64 2.92
N PRO A 321 -10.08 -25.88 4.04
CA PRO A 321 -11.27 -25.09 4.29
C PRO A 321 -11.40 -23.98 3.24
N PRO A 322 -12.62 -23.69 2.74
CA PRO A 322 -12.81 -22.64 1.75
C PRO A 322 -12.40 -21.26 2.32
N PRO A 323 -11.79 -20.39 1.51
CA PRO A 323 -11.37 -19.07 1.94
C PRO A 323 -12.57 -18.20 2.36
N ALA A 324 -12.34 -17.29 3.31
CA ALA A 324 -13.36 -16.42 3.88
C ALA A 324 -14.16 -15.64 2.81
N GLY A 325 -15.48 -15.58 3.03
CA GLY A 325 -16.49 -15.09 2.09
C GLY A 325 -16.22 -13.70 1.54
N GLY A 326 -15.96 -13.66 0.24
CA GLY A 326 -15.62 -12.45 -0.53
C GLY A 326 -15.28 -12.76 -1.99
N HIS A 327 -14.90 -14.00 -2.27
CA HIS A 327 -14.53 -14.48 -3.60
C HIS A 327 -15.78 -14.87 -4.41
N SER A 328 -15.89 -14.39 -5.65
CA SER A 328 -16.52 -15.22 -6.68
C SER A 328 -15.66 -16.47 -6.84
N THR A 329 -16.27 -17.63 -6.87
CA THR A 329 -15.66 -18.97 -6.80
C THR A 329 -14.60 -19.33 -7.88
N SER A 330 -14.10 -18.45 -8.76
CA SER A 330 -13.66 -18.93 -10.09
C SER A 330 -12.19 -18.79 -10.54
N VAL A 331 -11.30 -17.97 -9.95
CA VAL A 331 -9.96 -17.82 -10.56
C VAL A 331 -9.12 -19.09 -10.46
N ALA A 332 -9.04 -19.70 -9.27
CA ALA A 332 -8.26 -20.94 -9.06
C ALA A 332 -8.85 -22.16 -9.79
N GLN A 333 -10.14 -22.11 -10.15
CA GLN A 333 -10.86 -23.16 -10.87
C GLN A 333 -11.06 -22.84 -12.36
N SER A 334 -10.49 -21.73 -12.84
CA SER A 334 -10.64 -21.27 -14.22
C SER A 334 -10.03 -22.27 -15.19
N LEU A 335 -10.74 -22.52 -16.30
CA LEU A 335 -10.26 -23.39 -17.38
C LEU A 335 -9.19 -22.69 -18.24
N LEU A 336 -9.00 -21.38 -18.03
CA LEU A 336 -8.03 -20.56 -18.75
C LEU A 336 -6.60 -20.71 -18.21
N LEU A 337 -6.44 -21.21 -16.97
CA LEU A 337 -5.13 -21.44 -16.35
C LEU A 337 -4.52 -22.78 -16.79
N ARG A 338 -3.20 -22.79 -17.04
CA ARG A 338 -2.47 -23.97 -17.51
C ARG A 338 -2.00 -24.82 -16.34
N THR A 339 -2.76 -25.85 -15.97
CA THR A 339 -2.42 -26.71 -14.83
C THR A 339 -1.37 -27.78 -15.12
N THR A 340 -1.16 -28.15 -16.40
CA THR A 340 -0.20 -29.17 -16.82
C THR A 340 1.01 -28.58 -17.56
N ARG A 341 2.13 -29.30 -17.53
CA ARG A 341 3.38 -28.92 -18.22
C ARG A 341 3.16 -28.81 -19.73
N GLU A 342 2.48 -29.77 -20.34
CA GLU A 342 2.27 -29.81 -21.79
C GLU A 342 1.40 -28.63 -22.25
N ALA A 343 0.38 -28.27 -21.47
CA ALA A 343 -0.50 -27.15 -21.79
C ALA A 343 0.25 -25.81 -21.67
N ALA A 344 1.14 -25.67 -20.68
CA ALA A 344 1.98 -24.48 -20.52
C ALA A 344 2.98 -24.32 -21.68
N LEU A 345 3.67 -25.40 -22.07
CA LEU A 345 4.64 -25.37 -23.18
C LEU A 345 4.00 -25.14 -24.56
N LYS A 346 2.73 -25.52 -24.73
CA LYS A 346 1.93 -25.29 -25.95
C LYS A 346 1.17 -23.97 -25.95
N THR A 347 1.48 -23.06 -25.03
CA THR A 347 0.79 -21.77 -24.96
C THR A 347 0.95 -21.00 -26.26
N SER A 348 -0.15 -20.43 -26.75
CA SER A 348 -0.18 -19.77 -28.05
C SER A 348 0.66 -18.49 -28.05
N GLY A 349 1.45 -18.30 -29.11
CA GLY A 349 2.28 -17.11 -29.30
C GLY A 349 3.58 -17.06 -28.50
N VAL A 350 3.94 -18.13 -27.78
CA VAL A 350 5.23 -18.22 -27.08
C VAL A 350 6.37 -18.26 -28.09
N THR A 351 7.30 -17.31 -27.96
CA THR A 351 8.56 -17.29 -28.72
C THR A 351 9.71 -17.56 -27.76
N TRP A 352 10.40 -18.69 -27.93
CA TRP A 352 11.53 -19.07 -27.08
C TRP A 352 12.80 -18.34 -27.48
N LYS A 353 13.58 -17.87 -26.51
CA LYS A 353 14.89 -17.23 -26.76
C LYS A 353 16.07 -18.13 -26.50
N ASP A 354 15.90 -19.13 -25.65
CA ASP A 354 16.92 -20.13 -25.35
C ASP A 354 16.69 -21.44 -26.09
N GLU A 355 17.77 -22.17 -26.32
CA GLU A 355 17.71 -23.55 -26.79
C GLU A 355 17.09 -24.47 -25.72
N ALA A 356 16.49 -25.58 -26.14
CA ALA A 356 15.94 -26.55 -25.21
C ALA A 356 17.05 -27.43 -24.66
N ASN A 357 17.04 -27.69 -23.35
CA ASN A 357 17.94 -28.66 -22.72
C ASN A 357 17.70 -30.08 -23.26
N GLU A 358 18.68 -30.98 -23.07
CA GLU A 358 18.58 -32.41 -23.49
C GLU A 358 17.34 -33.13 -22.90
N ASN A 359 16.86 -32.70 -21.73
CA ASN A 359 15.65 -33.22 -21.06
C ASN A 359 14.35 -32.46 -21.42
N GLY A 360 14.39 -31.57 -22.42
CA GLY A 360 13.32 -30.66 -22.78
C GLY A 360 13.17 -29.47 -21.84
N ARG A 361 12.10 -28.68 -22.03
CA ARG A 361 11.83 -27.45 -21.28
C ARG A 361 11.10 -27.70 -19.96
N GLU A 362 11.58 -27.12 -18.87
CA GLU A 362 11.02 -27.30 -17.53
C GLU A 362 9.95 -26.25 -17.21
N THR A 363 8.91 -26.64 -16.47
CA THR A 363 7.88 -25.73 -15.95
C THR A 363 7.79 -25.86 -14.44
N ARG A 364 7.55 -24.74 -13.76
CA ARG A 364 7.28 -24.68 -12.32
C ARG A 364 5.89 -24.13 -12.08
N LYS A 365 5.20 -24.65 -11.06
CA LYS A 365 3.94 -24.07 -10.60
C LYS A 365 4.22 -22.73 -9.92
N MET A 366 3.76 -21.64 -10.52
CA MET A 366 3.97 -20.28 -10.05
C MET A 366 2.65 -19.51 -9.97
N ASN A 367 2.54 -18.63 -8.98
CA ASN A 367 1.54 -17.58 -8.99
C ASN A 367 2.04 -16.33 -9.75
N MET A 368 1.19 -15.33 -9.93
CA MET A 368 1.54 -14.19 -10.77
C MET A 368 2.72 -13.37 -10.21
N TYR A 369 2.79 -13.10 -8.90
CA TYR A 369 3.95 -12.37 -8.36
C TYR A 369 5.26 -13.16 -8.50
N GLN A 370 5.21 -14.50 -8.35
CA GLN A 370 6.37 -15.36 -8.57
C GLN A 370 6.82 -15.33 -10.04
N SER A 371 5.88 -15.33 -10.98
CA SER A 371 6.20 -15.24 -12.41
C SER A 371 6.82 -13.91 -12.81
N LEU A 372 6.42 -12.80 -12.17
CA LEU A 372 7.01 -11.48 -12.36
C LEU A 372 8.43 -11.41 -11.79
N ARG A 373 8.64 -11.97 -10.59
CA ARG A 373 9.97 -12.14 -10.00
C ARG A 373 10.88 -12.93 -10.93
N ASP A 374 10.37 -14.04 -11.46
CA ASP A 374 11.10 -14.93 -12.36
C ASP A 374 11.47 -14.23 -13.67
N ALA A 375 10.55 -13.47 -14.27
CA ALA A 375 10.82 -12.62 -15.43
C ALA A 375 11.93 -11.59 -15.17
N MET A 376 11.89 -10.88 -14.04
CA MET A 376 12.93 -9.92 -13.67
C MET A 376 14.28 -10.61 -13.44
N SER A 377 14.32 -11.76 -12.77
CA SER A 377 15.55 -12.55 -12.59
C SER A 377 16.16 -12.98 -13.92
N VAL A 378 15.34 -13.47 -14.88
CA VAL A 378 15.81 -13.80 -16.23
C VAL A 378 16.35 -12.57 -16.96
N ALA A 379 15.64 -11.43 -16.90
CA ALA A 379 16.08 -10.19 -17.52
C ALA A 379 17.42 -9.70 -16.95
N MET A 380 17.57 -9.72 -15.61
CA MET A 380 18.79 -9.28 -14.94
C MET A 380 19.99 -10.21 -15.13
N THR A 381 19.73 -11.51 -15.31
CA THR A 381 20.76 -12.50 -15.62
C THR A 381 21.33 -12.33 -17.02
N LYS A 382 20.49 -11.92 -17.99
CA LYS A 382 20.90 -11.78 -19.39
C LYS A 382 21.38 -10.39 -19.77
N ASP A 383 20.97 -9.37 -19.02
CA ASP A 383 21.34 -7.99 -19.25
C ASP A 383 22.00 -7.42 -18.01
N ASP A 384 23.33 -7.29 -18.04
CA ASP A 384 24.12 -6.71 -16.95
C ASP A 384 23.77 -5.24 -16.67
N THR A 385 23.17 -4.54 -17.64
CA THR A 385 22.76 -3.14 -17.49
C THR A 385 21.41 -2.99 -16.79
N ALA A 386 20.67 -4.09 -16.59
CA ALA A 386 19.33 -4.06 -16.01
C ALA A 386 19.34 -3.74 -14.52
N VAL A 387 18.50 -2.81 -14.11
CA VAL A 387 18.32 -2.39 -12.71
C VAL A 387 16.85 -2.37 -12.35
N VAL A 388 16.54 -2.76 -11.12
CA VAL A 388 15.19 -2.74 -10.54
C VAL A 388 15.19 -1.77 -9.37
N PHE A 389 14.33 -0.76 -9.42
CA PHE A 389 14.28 0.27 -8.38
C PHE A 389 12.87 0.81 -8.20
N GLY A 390 12.61 1.33 -7.01
CA GLY A 390 11.32 1.89 -6.61
C GLY A 390 11.23 1.93 -5.09
N GLU A 391 10.05 2.24 -4.58
CA GLU A 391 9.78 2.19 -3.15
C GLU A 391 9.76 0.74 -2.67
N ASP A 392 10.52 0.44 -1.61
CA ASP A 392 10.46 -0.85 -0.90
C ASP A 392 10.86 -2.11 -1.70
N VAL A 393 11.44 -1.97 -2.90
CA VAL A 393 11.80 -3.11 -3.75
C VAL A 393 12.95 -3.95 -3.21
N ALA A 394 13.84 -3.40 -2.38
CA ALA A 394 15.07 -4.07 -1.94
C ALA A 394 14.82 -5.25 -0.99
N PHE A 395 13.82 -5.17 -0.11
CA PHE A 395 13.46 -6.30 0.76
C PHE A 395 12.55 -7.31 0.05
N GLY A 396 12.04 -6.96 -1.14
CA GLY A 396 11.19 -7.79 -1.97
C GLY A 396 9.90 -7.13 -2.46
N GLY A 397 9.64 -5.87 -2.09
CA GLY A 397 8.42 -5.14 -2.44
C GLY A 397 7.22 -5.54 -1.58
N VAL A 398 6.25 -4.63 -1.47
CA VAL A 398 5.03 -4.84 -0.67
C VAL A 398 4.19 -6.03 -1.15
N PHE A 399 4.29 -6.36 -2.44
CA PHE A 399 3.64 -7.53 -3.08
C PHE A 399 4.56 -8.75 -3.26
N ARG A 400 5.82 -8.68 -2.81
CA ARG A 400 6.85 -9.74 -2.97
C ARG A 400 7.33 -10.00 -4.40
N CYS A 401 7.07 -9.08 -5.34
CA CYS A 401 7.46 -9.22 -6.74
C CYS A 401 8.98 -9.21 -6.95
N THR A 402 9.77 -8.59 -6.05
CA THR A 402 11.23 -8.48 -6.17
C THR A 402 11.97 -9.31 -5.11
N MET A 403 11.27 -10.25 -4.45
CA MET A 403 11.81 -11.00 -3.32
C MET A 403 13.07 -11.81 -3.70
N GLY A 404 14.14 -11.59 -2.93
CA GLY A 404 15.45 -12.22 -3.11
C GLY A 404 16.31 -11.67 -4.25
N LEU A 405 15.80 -10.75 -5.08
CA LEU A 405 16.59 -10.22 -6.22
C LEU A 405 17.79 -9.38 -5.75
N ALA A 406 17.65 -8.63 -4.66
CA ALA A 406 18.76 -7.84 -4.11
C ALA A 406 19.89 -8.71 -3.52
N GLU A 407 19.56 -9.91 -3.03
CA GLU A 407 20.52 -10.90 -2.54
C GLU A 407 21.24 -11.58 -3.73
N GLU A 408 20.52 -11.82 -4.83
CA GLU A 408 21.02 -12.50 -6.03
C GLU A 408 21.89 -11.59 -6.93
N PHE A 409 21.46 -10.35 -7.18
CA PHE A 409 22.12 -9.42 -8.12
C PHE A 409 22.84 -8.24 -7.44
N GLY A 410 22.76 -8.17 -6.11
CA GLY A 410 23.39 -7.11 -5.31
C GLY A 410 22.60 -5.81 -5.23
N ARG A 411 22.90 -5.04 -4.18
CA ARG A 411 22.22 -3.76 -3.86
C ARG A 411 22.47 -2.64 -4.88
N GLN A 412 23.44 -2.78 -5.76
CA GLN A 412 23.69 -1.80 -6.83
C GLN A 412 22.68 -1.94 -7.99
N ARG A 413 22.10 -3.13 -8.17
CA ARG A 413 21.16 -3.42 -9.25
C ARG A 413 19.71 -3.51 -8.77
N VAL A 414 19.50 -3.78 -7.48
CA VAL A 414 18.17 -3.75 -6.84
C VAL A 414 18.20 -2.85 -5.61
N PHE A 415 17.58 -1.68 -5.68
CA PHE A 415 17.68 -0.65 -4.64
C PHE A 415 16.40 0.14 -4.43
N ASN A 416 16.22 0.63 -3.20
CA ASN A 416 15.12 1.52 -2.86
C ASN A 416 15.39 2.94 -3.34
N THR A 417 14.33 3.63 -3.75
CA THR A 417 14.33 5.08 -4.00
C THR A 417 13.71 5.83 -2.82
N PRO A 418 13.95 7.16 -2.72
CA PRO A 418 13.08 8.01 -1.90
C PRO A 418 11.62 7.91 -2.36
N LEU A 419 10.69 8.25 -1.46
CA LEU A 419 9.25 8.18 -1.70
C LEU A 419 8.80 9.36 -2.57
N THR A 420 8.94 9.22 -3.89
CA THR A 420 8.61 10.25 -4.88
C THR A 420 8.45 9.65 -6.28
N GLU A 421 7.21 9.44 -6.72
CA GLU A 421 6.93 8.75 -7.99
C GLU A 421 7.41 9.55 -9.20
N GLN A 422 7.32 10.88 -9.15
CA GLN A 422 7.92 11.75 -10.18
C GLN A 422 9.44 11.61 -10.25
N GLY A 423 10.11 11.45 -9.11
CA GLY A 423 11.55 11.25 -9.04
C GLY A 423 11.94 9.87 -9.55
N ILE A 424 11.18 8.84 -9.22
CA ILE A 424 11.36 7.48 -9.75
C ILE A 424 11.27 7.49 -11.27
N ALA A 425 10.21 8.08 -11.85
CA ALA A 425 10.05 8.13 -13.30
C ALA A 425 11.14 8.97 -13.99
N GLY A 426 11.47 10.15 -13.46
CA GLY A 426 12.54 10.99 -14.01
C GLY A 426 13.91 10.32 -13.94
N PHE A 427 14.21 9.64 -12.83
CA PHE A 427 15.43 8.86 -12.67
C PHE A 427 15.48 7.69 -13.67
N ALA A 428 14.36 6.99 -13.86
CA ALA A 428 14.25 5.90 -14.82
C ALA A 428 14.49 6.34 -16.26
N ILE A 429 13.95 7.50 -16.65
CA ILE A 429 14.18 8.13 -17.95
C ILE A 429 15.67 8.46 -18.11
N GLY A 430 16.30 9.05 -17.09
CA GLY A 430 17.74 9.34 -17.10
C GLY A 430 18.59 8.09 -17.29
N MET A 431 18.35 7.04 -16.49
CA MET A 431 19.02 5.75 -16.60
C MET A 431 18.86 5.13 -18.00
N SER A 432 17.63 5.10 -18.50
CA SER A 432 17.34 4.54 -19.81
C SER A 432 18.00 5.33 -20.95
N SER A 433 18.09 6.67 -20.83
CA SER A 433 18.76 7.51 -21.82
C SER A 433 20.27 7.26 -21.91
N MET A 434 20.87 6.72 -20.85
CA MET A 434 22.27 6.28 -20.80
C MET A 434 22.46 4.84 -21.30
N GLY A 435 21.38 4.18 -21.76
CA GLY A 435 21.41 2.83 -22.31
C GLY A 435 21.22 1.71 -21.29
N HIS A 436 20.92 2.02 -20.03
CA HIS A 436 20.57 1.01 -19.02
C HIS A 436 19.14 0.52 -19.20
N THR A 437 18.91 -0.75 -18.87
CA THR A 437 17.55 -1.29 -18.77
C THR A 437 16.95 -0.94 -17.41
N ALA A 438 16.02 0.01 -17.41
CA ALA A 438 15.43 0.58 -16.20
C ALA A 438 14.06 -0.04 -15.93
N ILE A 439 13.99 -0.90 -14.91
CA ILE A 439 12.74 -1.55 -14.46
C ILE A 439 12.28 -0.81 -13.19
N ALA A 440 11.45 0.21 -13.38
CA ALA A 440 10.94 1.05 -12.30
C ALA A 440 9.63 0.46 -11.73
N GLU A 441 9.51 0.38 -10.40
CA GLU A 441 8.25 0.05 -9.72
C GLU A 441 7.59 1.34 -9.21
N ILE A 442 6.34 1.56 -9.59
CA ILE A 442 5.42 2.46 -8.88
C ILE A 442 4.54 1.58 -8.01
N GLN A 443 4.45 1.89 -6.71
CA GLN A 443 3.92 0.95 -5.71
C GLN A 443 2.44 0.59 -5.93
N PHE A 444 1.64 1.53 -6.44
CA PHE A 444 0.26 1.31 -6.88
C PHE A 444 -0.03 2.18 -8.09
N ALA A 445 -0.87 1.69 -9.02
CA ALA A 445 -1.25 2.44 -10.21
C ALA A 445 -2.02 3.72 -9.84
N ASP A 446 -2.66 3.73 -8.67
CA ASP A 446 -3.28 4.88 -8.03
C ASP A 446 -2.28 6.02 -7.72
N TYR A 447 -0.99 5.71 -7.56
CA TYR A 447 0.08 6.64 -7.24
C TYR A 447 0.94 7.01 -8.45
N ILE A 448 0.56 6.60 -9.66
CA ILE A 448 1.32 6.93 -10.87
C ILE A 448 1.10 8.39 -11.32
N TYR A 449 0.09 9.08 -10.81
CA TYR A 449 -0.29 10.42 -11.26
C TYR A 449 0.77 11.50 -11.02
N PRO A 450 1.53 11.53 -9.91
CA PRO A 450 2.68 12.44 -9.78
C PRO A 450 3.73 12.21 -10.87
N ALA A 451 3.92 10.97 -11.33
CA ALA A 451 4.82 10.63 -12.44
C ALA A 451 4.25 10.95 -13.83
N PHE A 452 2.99 11.38 -13.94
CA PHE A 452 2.30 11.53 -15.23
C PHE A 452 3.01 12.48 -16.19
N ASP A 453 3.56 13.60 -15.70
CA ASP A 453 4.32 14.54 -16.53
C ASP A 453 5.59 13.89 -17.11
N GLN A 454 6.35 13.18 -16.28
CA GLN A 454 7.55 12.47 -16.73
C GLN A 454 7.21 11.38 -17.74
N LEU A 455 6.15 10.61 -17.54
CA LEU A 455 5.78 9.56 -18.47
C LEU A 455 5.23 10.12 -19.78
N VAL A 456 4.35 11.12 -19.73
CA VAL A 456 3.62 11.63 -20.90
C VAL A 456 4.38 12.70 -21.67
N ASN A 457 5.05 13.64 -21.00
CA ASN A 457 5.78 14.72 -21.67
C ASN A 457 7.23 14.35 -21.97
N GLU A 458 7.89 13.61 -21.08
CA GLU A 458 9.30 13.26 -21.25
C GLU A 458 9.47 11.90 -21.94
N ALA A 459 9.08 10.79 -21.29
CA ALA A 459 9.33 9.44 -21.80
C ALA A 459 8.67 9.19 -23.17
N ALA A 460 7.38 9.52 -23.30
CA ALA A 460 6.61 9.38 -24.55
C ALA A 460 7.27 10.08 -25.74
N LYS A 461 7.80 11.27 -25.52
CA LYS A 461 8.25 12.16 -26.59
C LYS A 461 9.75 12.08 -26.79
N PHE A 462 10.49 11.34 -25.96
CA PHE A 462 11.96 11.35 -25.93
C PHE A 462 12.60 10.98 -27.27
N ARG A 463 12.12 9.90 -27.91
CA ARG A 463 12.60 9.46 -29.24
C ARG A 463 12.20 10.44 -30.33
N TYR A 464 10.97 10.95 -30.27
CA TYR A 464 10.43 11.85 -31.29
C TYR A 464 11.10 13.24 -31.26
N ARG A 465 11.22 13.84 -30.07
CA ARG A 465 11.81 15.19 -29.88
C ARG A 465 13.29 15.25 -30.26
N SER A 466 13.99 14.13 -30.23
CA SER A 466 15.40 14.03 -30.60
C SER A 466 15.63 13.68 -32.07
N GLY A 467 14.56 13.45 -32.85
CA GLY A 467 14.67 12.93 -34.22
C GLY A 467 15.29 11.54 -34.28
N GLY A 468 15.13 10.73 -33.23
CA GLY A 468 15.69 9.38 -33.11
C GLY A 468 17.15 9.31 -32.64
N ARG A 469 17.78 10.44 -32.27
CA ARG A 469 19.17 10.45 -31.76
C ARG A 469 19.32 9.92 -30.34
N TYR A 470 18.29 10.12 -29.52
CA TYR A 470 18.22 9.62 -28.15
C TYR A 470 16.89 8.93 -27.93
N ASP A 471 16.87 7.87 -27.13
CA ASP A 471 15.64 7.21 -26.73
C ASP A 471 15.71 6.70 -25.29
N VAL A 472 14.54 6.36 -24.75
CA VAL A 472 14.37 5.69 -23.46
C VAL A 472 13.60 4.40 -23.68
N GLY A 473 13.98 3.67 -24.74
CA GLY A 473 13.30 2.45 -25.13
C GLY A 473 13.37 1.37 -24.07
N LYS A 474 14.49 1.32 -23.33
CA LYS A 474 14.74 0.32 -22.29
C LYS A 474 14.09 0.67 -20.94
N LEU A 475 13.01 1.46 -20.94
CA LEU A 475 12.27 1.84 -19.75
C LEU A 475 11.03 0.96 -19.62
N THR A 476 10.91 0.23 -18.52
CA THR A 476 9.67 -0.45 -18.14
C THR A 476 9.22 0.06 -16.77
N VAL A 477 8.04 0.65 -16.72
CA VAL A 477 7.39 1.07 -15.48
C VAL A 477 6.33 0.03 -15.14
N ARG A 478 6.54 -0.72 -14.07
CA ARG A 478 5.59 -1.73 -13.60
C ARG A 478 4.84 -1.23 -12.37
N THR A 479 3.54 -1.51 -12.32
CA THR A 479 2.70 -1.03 -11.24
C THR A 479 1.49 -1.94 -10.98
N PRO A 480 1.16 -2.26 -9.71
CA PRO A 480 -0.06 -2.97 -9.35
C PRO A 480 -1.31 -2.15 -9.68
N SER A 481 -2.26 -2.71 -10.43
CA SER A 481 -3.48 -2.05 -10.91
C SER A 481 -4.74 -2.88 -10.60
N MET A 482 -5.92 -2.33 -10.90
CA MET A 482 -7.25 -2.95 -10.81
C MET A 482 -7.75 -3.20 -9.38
N SER A 483 -9.04 -3.52 -9.26
CA SER A 483 -9.74 -3.71 -7.99
C SER A 483 -9.20 -4.91 -7.20
N VAL A 484 -9.36 -4.92 -5.86
CA VAL A 484 -8.81 -5.96 -4.97
C VAL A 484 -9.80 -6.46 -3.90
N GLY A 485 -11.05 -6.02 -3.98
CA GLY A 485 -12.17 -6.35 -3.09
C GLY A 485 -12.40 -5.34 -1.96
N HIS A 486 -11.35 -4.63 -1.53
CA HIS A 486 -11.39 -3.71 -0.39
C HIS A 486 -10.32 -2.60 -0.49
N GLY A 487 -9.96 -2.19 -1.71
CA GLY A 487 -8.88 -1.22 -1.92
C GLY A 487 -9.31 0.24 -1.73
N GLY A 488 -10.62 0.50 -1.80
CA GLY A 488 -11.17 1.85 -1.73
C GLY A 488 -10.68 2.72 -2.89
N LEU A 489 -10.52 4.02 -2.63
CA LEU A 489 -10.23 5.00 -3.69
C LEU A 489 -8.82 4.90 -4.27
N TYR A 490 -7.85 4.44 -3.47
CA TYR A 490 -6.41 4.59 -3.77
C TYR A 490 -5.63 3.28 -3.83
N HIS A 491 -6.33 2.14 -3.90
CA HIS A 491 -5.69 0.85 -4.18
C HIS A 491 -6.51 -0.01 -5.15
N SER A 492 -7.38 0.61 -5.96
CA SER A 492 -8.32 -0.10 -6.86
C SER A 492 -8.46 0.56 -8.23
N GLN A 493 -7.71 1.63 -8.52
CA GLN A 493 -7.84 2.33 -9.79
C GLN A 493 -7.30 1.50 -10.97
N SER A 494 -7.89 1.78 -12.13
CA SER A 494 -7.50 1.26 -13.44
C SER A 494 -7.20 2.47 -14.35
N PRO A 495 -5.97 3.03 -14.31
CA PRO A 495 -5.64 4.30 -14.94
C PRO A 495 -5.29 4.19 -16.44
N GLU A 496 -5.45 3.02 -17.05
CA GLU A 496 -5.04 2.76 -18.44
C GLU A 496 -5.58 3.79 -19.45
N GLY A 497 -6.81 4.28 -19.26
CA GLY A 497 -7.44 5.25 -20.14
C GLY A 497 -6.69 6.59 -20.21
N PHE A 498 -6.05 7.01 -19.11
CA PHE A 498 -5.27 8.26 -19.09
C PHE A 498 -3.99 8.14 -19.95
N PHE A 499 -3.37 6.97 -20.00
CA PHE A 499 -2.15 6.74 -20.76
C PHE A 499 -2.41 6.42 -22.24
N MET A 500 -3.59 5.92 -22.60
CA MET A 500 -3.96 5.69 -23.99
C MET A 500 -3.98 6.99 -24.83
N GLY A 501 -4.28 8.14 -24.22
CA GLY A 501 -4.29 9.44 -24.90
C GLY A 501 -2.91 10.07 -25.14
N ALA A 502 -1.83 9.48 -24.60
CA ALA A 502 -0.49 10.06 -24.69
C ALA A 502 0.24 9.67 -25.99
N ALA A 503 0.21 10.54 -26.99
CA ALA A 503 0.93 10.32 -28.26
C ALA A 503 2.46 10.23 -28.06
N GLY A 504 3.09 9.22 -28.69
CA GLY A 504 4.55 8.97 -28.63
C GLY A 504 4.95 7.93 -27.59
N LEU A 505 4.16 7.78 -26.53
CA LEU A 505 4.19 6.58 -25.72
C LEU A 505 3.61 5.49 -26.62
N LYS A 506 4.45 4.54 -27.06
CA LYS A 506 3.94 3.16 -27.10
C LYS A 506 3.78 2.74 -25.65
N ALA A 507 2.86 3.39 -24.91
CA ALA A 507 2.44 2.96 -23.60
C ALA A 507 1.75 1.63 -23.86
N GLN A 508 2.56 0.58 -24.02
CA GLN A 508 2.14 -0.79 -24.03
C GLN A 508 1.60 -1.00 -22.64
N VAL A 509 0.36 -0.54 -22.45
CA VAL A 509 -0.41 -0.81 -21.28
C VAL A 509 -0.75 -2.28 -21.42
N VAL A 510 0.20 -3.08 -20.95
CA VAL A 510 0.12 -4.52 -21.00
C VAL A 510 -0.45 -4.96 -19.67
N ILE A 511 -1.52 -5.74 -19.76
CA ILE A 511 -2.29 -6.18 -18.62
C ILE A 511 -2.43 -7.70 -18.74
N PRO A 512 -1.54 -8.48 -18.10
CA PRO A 512 -1.59 -9.93 -18.17
C PRO A 512 -2.80 -10.47 -17.40
N ARG A 513 -3.41 -11.55 -17.89
CA ARG A 513 -4.47 -12.25 -17.12
C ARG A 513 -3.96 -13.40 -16.25
N SER A 514 -2.75 -13.92 -16.49
CA SER A 514 -2.26 -15.15 -15.84
C SER A 514 -0.73 -15.13 -15.64
N PRO A 515 -0.17 -16.00 -14.78
CA PRO A 515 1.27 -16.04 -14.51
C PRO A 515 2.17 -16.26 -15.75
N ILE A 516 1.80 -17.15 -16.66
CA ILE A 516 2.58 -17.39 -17.90
C ILE A 516 2.58 -16.16 -18.79
N GLN A 517 1.44 -15.47 -18.84
CA GLN A 517 1.34 -14.21 -19.57
C GLN A 517 2.14 -13.11 -18.91
N ALA A 518 2.06 -12.99 -17.58
CA ALA A 518 2.79 -12.00 -16.82
C ALA A 518 4.30 -12.12 -17.07
N LYS A 519 4.84 -13.34 -17.04
CA LYS A 519 6.26 -13.58 -17.37
C LYS A 519 6.60 -13.21 -18.81
N GLY A 520 5.91 -13.79 -19.79
CA GLY A 520 6.24 -13.60 -21.21
C GLY A 520 6.04 -12.17 -21.69
N LEU A 521 4.99 -11.49 -21.22
CA LEU A 521 4.71 -10.10 -21.57
C LEU A 521 5.64 -9.13 -20.85
N LEU A 522 6.04 -9.39 -19.59
CA LEU A 522 7.01 -8.54 -18.89
C LEU A 522 8.39 -8.64 -19.53
N LEU A 523 8.85 -9.85 -19.88
CA LEU A 523 10.11 -10.02 -20.62
C LEU A 523 10.08 -9.28 -21.97
N SER A 524 8.95 -9.34 -22.67
CA SER A 524 8.76 -8.60 -23.92
C SER A 524 8.76 -7.09 -23.68
N ALA A 525 8.18 -6.62 -22.57
CA ALA A 525 8.14 -5.21 -22.20
C ALA A 525 9.54 -4.66 -21.91
N ILE A 526 10.34 -5.42 -21.15
CA ILE A 526 11.72 -5.06 -20.80
C ILE A 526 12.60 -4.93 -22.06
N ARG A 527 12.30 -5.72 -23.09
CA ARG A 527 13.09 -5.78 -24.33
C ARG A 527 12.53 -4.91 -25.46
N ASP A 528 11.33 -4.38 -25.30
CA ASP A 528 10.74 -3.51 -26.32
C ASP A 528 11.58 -2.24 -26.45
N PRO A 529 11.84 -1.74 -27.67
CA PRO A 529 12.61 -0.51 -27.85
C PRO A 529 11.78 0.76 -27.58
N ASN A 530 10.76 0.71 -26.73
CA ASN A 530 9.89 1.85 -26.40
C ASN A 530 9.54 1.82 -24.91
N PRO A 531 9.31 2.98 -24.27
CA PRO A 531 8.93 3.00 -22.86
C PRO A 531 7.58 2.30 -22.63
N VAL A 532 7.57 1.29 -21.76
CA VAL A 532 6.40 0.44 -21.48
C VAL A 532 5.83 0.71 -20.08
N ILE A 533 4.49 0.71 -19.96
CA ILE A 533 3.78 0.76 -18.68
C ILE A 533 3.08 -0.59 -18.45
N PHE A 534 3.65 -1.42 -17.58
CA PHE A 534 3.13 -2.75 -17.28
C PHE A 534 2.18 -2.70 -16.08
N LEU A 535 0.88 -2.92 -16.29
CA LEU A 535 -0.13 -2.88 -15.22
C LEU A 535 -0.43 -4.30 -14.74
N GLU A 536 -0.13 -4.57 -13.48
CA GLU A 536 -0.22 -5.90 -12.87
C GLU A 536 -1.54 -6.04 -12.12
N PRO A 537 -2.51 -6.88 -12.53
CA PRO A 537 -3.77 -7.00 -11.80
C PRO A 537 -3.54 -7.57 -10.40
N LYS A 538 -3.61 -6.72 -9.38
CA LYS A 538 -3.09 -7.04 -8.05
C LYS A 538 -3.87 -8.16 -7.35
N ILE A 539 -5.16 -8.30 -7.67
CA ILE A 539 -5.99 -9.40 -7.19
C ILE A 539 -5.49 -10.78 -7.68
N LEU A 540 -4.77 -10.82 -8.82
CA LEU A 540 -4.26 -12.03 -9.44
C LEU A 540 -2.91 -12.50 -8.88
N TYR A 541 -2.19 -11.66 -8.13
CA TYR A 541 -0.87 -11.99 -7.58
C TYR A 541 -0.81 -13.34 -6.89
N ARG A 542 -1.82 -13.65 -6.07
CA ARG A 542 -1.89 -14.88 -5.27
C ARG A 542 -3.04 -15.81 -5.65
N SER A 543 -4.05 -15.32 -6.37
CA SER A 543 -5.24 -16.10 -6.72
C SER A 543 -5.06 -16.92 -8.00
N SER A 544 -4.19 -16.48 -8.92
CA SER A 544 -3.86 -17.22 -10.15
C SER A 544 -2.60 -18.06 -9.93
N VAL A 545 -2.69 -19.36 -10.20
CA VAL A 545 -1.57 -20.31 -10.09
C VAL A 545 -1.60 -21.25 -11.28
N GLU A 546 -0.51 -21.30 -12.05
CA GLU A 546 -0.38 -22.19 -13.21
C GLU A 546 1.05 -22.68 -13.41
N GLN A 547 1.25 -23.63 -14.32
CA GLN A 547 2.56 -24.07 -14.76
C GLN A 547 3.16 -23.00 -15.67
N VAL A 548 4.34 -22.50 -15.30
CA VAL A 548 5.07 -21.47 -16.03
C VAL A 548 6.43 -22.02 -16.44
N PRO A 549 6.82 -21.93 -17.73
CA PRO A 549 8.15 -22.31 -18.18
C PRO A 549 9.24 -21.54 -17.45
N ILE A 550 10.32 -22.21 -17.03
CA ILE A 550 11.46 -21.59 -16.35
C ILE A 550 12.37 -20.88 -17.36
N ASP A 551 12.46 -21.42 -18.58
CA ASP A 551 13.27 -20.86 -19.66
C ASP A 551 12.86 -19.43 -20.05
N ASP A 552 13.70 -18.77 -20.82
CA ASP A 552 13.41 -17.47 -21.40
C ASP A 552 12.47 -17.57 -22.61
N PHE A 553 11.35 -16.87 -22.52
CA PHE A 553 10.37 -16.76 -23.58
C PHE A 553 9.65 -15.42 -23.56
N GLU A 554 9.08 -15.08 -24.71
CA GLU A 554 8.33 -13.85 -24.94
C GLU A 554 6.93 -14.14 -25.45
N LEU A 555 6.03 -13.20 -25.18
CA LEU A 555 4.72 -13.13 -25.79
C LEU A 555 4.59 -11.81 -26.54
N PRO A 556 4.11 -11.82 -27.79
CA PRO A 556 4.10 -10.62 -28.62
C PRO A 556 3.19 -9.55 -28.03
N ILE A 557 3.74 -8.35 -27.87
CA ILE A 557 2.98 -7.18 -27.45
C ILE A 557 2.17 -6.63 -28.63
N GLY A 558 0.95 -6.16 -28.36
CA GLY A 558 0.02 -5.68 -29.38
C GLY A 558 -0.69 -6.79 -30.15
N LYS A 559 -0.69 -8.01 -29.62
CA LYS A 559 -1.40 -9.17 -30.17
C LYS A 559 -2.48 -9.60 -29.18
N ALA A 560 -3.73 -9.72 -29.59
CA ALA A 560 -4.79 -10.29 -28.75
C ALA A 560 -4.73 -11.83 -28.74
N GLU A 561 -5.41 -12.47 -27.79
CA GLU A 561 -5.60 -13.92 -27.73
C GLU A 561 -7.10 -14.26 -27.73
N VAL A 562 -7.52 -15.11 -28.67
CA VAL A 562 -8.88 -15.67 -28.69
C VAL A 562 -8.90 -16.89 -27.77
N LEU A 563 -9.55 -16.76 -26.61
CA LEU A 563 -9.60 -17.79 -25.57
C LEU A 563 -10.62 -18.87 -25.86
N THR A 564 -11.80 -18.46 -26.29
CA THR A 564 -12.91 -19.34 -26.66
C THR A 564 -13.40 -18.89 -28.03
N LYS A 565 -13.47 -19.82 -28.99
CA LYS A 565 -14.03 -19.53 -30.30
C LYS A 565 -15.56 -19.46 -30.23
N GLY A 566 -16.15 -18.50 -30.94
CA GLY A 566 -17.60 -18.38 -31.06
C GLY A 566 -18.03 -17.69 -32.34
N ASN A 567 -19.34 -17.70 -32.61
CA ASN A 567 -19.92 -17.23 -33.86
C ASN A 567 -21.06 -16.22 -33.70
N ASP A 568 -21.60 -16.02 -32.50
CA ASP A 568 -22.83 -15.21 -32.33
C ASP A 568 -22.56 -13.84 -31.70
N VAL A 569 -21.59 -13.75 -30.79
CA VAL A 569 -21.19 -12.49 -30.14
C VAL A 569 -19.72 -12.53 -29.75
N THR A 570 -19.02 -11.42 -29.98
CA THR A 570 -17.65 -11.20 -29.51
C THR A 570 -17.67 -10.51 -28.16
N LEU A 571 -17.05 -11.13 -27.15
CA LEU A 571 -16.84 -10.59 -25.82
C LEU A 571 -15.36 -10.24 -25.66
N LEU A 572 -15.06 -8.94 -25.60
CA LEU A 572 -13.71 -8.39 -25.52
C LEU A 572 -13.40 -7.88 -24.12
N THR A 573 -12.27 -8.29 -23.56
CA THR A 573 -11.83 -7.84 -22.23
C THR A 573 -10.31 -7.98 -22.06
N TYR A 574 -9.78 -7.66 -20.88
CA TYR A 574 -8.36 -7.77 -20.52
C TYR A 574 -8.20 -7.81 -18.99
N GLY A 575 -7.09 -8.38 -18.50
CA GLY A 575 -6.78 -8.43 -17.07
C GLY A 575 -7.77 -9.27 -16.22
N SER A 576 -8.07 -8.79 -15.01
CA SER A 576 -8.97 -9.45 -14.05
C SER A 576 -10.39 -9.76 -14.59
N PRO A 577 -11.06 -8.83 -15.31
CA PRO A 577 -12.38 -9.07 -15.91
C PRO A 577 -12.53 -10.29 -16.82
N VAL A 578 -11.42 -10.87 -17.33
CA VAL A 578 -11.46 -12.13 -18.09
C VAL A 578 -12.17 -13.24 -17.32
N TYR A 579 -11.90 -13.37 -16.02
CA TYR A 579 -12.51 -14.40 -15.17
C TYR A 579 -14.00 -14.12 -14.90
N THR A 580 -14.38 -12.85 -14.81
CA THR A 580 -15.80 -12.47 -14.67
C THR A 580 -16.57 -12.75 -15.97
N CYS A 581 -15.93 -12.58 -17.12
CA CYS A 581 -16.48 -12.96 -18.42
C CYS A 581 -16.63 -14.48 -18.56
N GLU A 582 -15.64 -15.27 -18.13
CA GLU A 582 -15.73 -16.74 -18.09
C GLU A 582 -16.93 -17.19 -17.22
N ASN A 583 -17.11 -16.58 -16.05
CA ASN A 583 -18.26 -16.84 -15.19
C ASN A 583 -19.58 -16.47 -15.86
N ALA A 584 -19.66 -15.32 -16.55
CA ALA A 584 -20.86 -14.92 -17.27
C ALA A 584 -21.23 -15.92 -18.38
N ILE A 585 -20.25 -16.42 -19.13
CA ILE A 585 -20.45 -17.47 -20.14
C ILE A 585 -20.96 -18.76 -19.49
N SER A 586 -20.41 -19.15 -18.34
CA SER A 586 -20.86 -20.32 -17.58
C SER A 586 -22.31 -20.15 -17.08
N LEU A 587 -22.66 -18.97 -16.58
CA LEU A 587 -24.02 -18.64 -16.12
C LEU A 587 -25.05 -18.64 -17.26
N ILE A 588 -24.68 -18.23 -18.47
CA ILE A 588 -25.56 -18.30 -19.64
C ILE A 588 -25.83 -19.76 -20.02
N ARG A 589 -24.78 -20.61 -20.01
CA ARG A 589 -24.91 -22.03 -20.37
C ARG A 589 -25.69 -22.82 -19.32
N ASN A 590 -25.39 -22.58 -18.04
CA ASN A 590 -25.96 -23.32 -16.90
C ASN A 590 -26.45 -22.35 -15.81
N PRO A 591 -27.57 -21.66 -16.01
CA PRO A 591 -28.08 -20.72 -15.01
C PRO A 591 -28.57 -21.46 -13.76
N PRO A 592 -28.22 -20.98 -12.55
CA PRO A 592 -28.84 -21.49 -11.33
C PRO A 592 -30.35 -21.19 -11.30
N PRO A 593 -31.16 -22.00 -10.59
CA PRO A 593 -32.62 -21.87 -10.58
C PRO A 593 -33.12 -20.46 -10.21
N SER A 594 -32.37 -19.73 -9.40
CA SER A 594 -32.68 -18.36 -8.97
C SER A 594 -32.69 -17.34 -10.10
N ILE A 595 -31.89 -17.52 -11.17
CA ILE A 595 -31.79 -16.58 -12.29
C ILE A 595 -32.21 -17.19 -13.64
N ALA A 596 -32.51 -18.49 -13.68
CA ALA A 596 -32.87 -19.19 -14.91
C ALA A 596 -34.09 -18.59 -15.63
N HIS A 597 -35.01 -17.97 -14.91
CA HIS A 597 -36.19 -17.28 -15.47
C HIS A 597 -35.85 -15.92 -16.12
N LEU A 598 -34.69 -15.33 -15.81
CA LEU A 598 -34.22 -14.06 -16.37
C LEU A 598 -33.41 -14.27 -17.67
N ILE A 599 -32.83 -15.46 -17.86
CA ILE A 599 -32.05 -15.80 -19.06
C ILE A 599 -32.95 -16.55 -20.06
N PRO A 600 -33.27 -15.96 -21.23
CA PRO A 600 -34.10 -16.64 -22.22
C PRO A 600 -33.46 -17.93 -22.72
N GLU A 601 -34.26 -18.98 -22.93
CA GLU A 601 -33.77 -20.30 -23.39
C GLU A 601 -32.98 -20.20 -24.71
N SER A 602 -33.43 -19.33 -25.61
CA SER A 602 -32.76 -19.02 -26.89
C SER A 602 -31.30 -18.58 -26.74
N VAL A 603 -30.92 -18.03 -25.59
CA VAL A 603 -29.57 -17.50 -25.33
C VAL A 603 -28.65 -18.57 -24.72
N ARG A 604 -29.19 -19.66 -24.16
CA ARG A 604 -28.38 -20.68 -23.47
C ARG A 604 -27.46 -21.48 -24.39
N GLY A 605 -27.83 -21.58 -25.68
CA GLY A 605 -27.04 -22.25 -26.72
C GLY A 605 -26.07 -21.34 -27.48
N VAL A 606 -25.94 -20.07 -27.10
CA VAL A 606 -25.20 -19.07 -27.87
C VAL A 606 -23.68 -19.30 -27.81
N SER A 607 -23.06 -19.19 -28.97
CA SER A 607 -21.63 -19.35 -29.20
C SER A 607 -20.90 -18.02 -29.02
N ILE A 608 -20.39 -17.80 -27.80
CA ILE A 608 -19.67 -16.57 -27.40
C ILE A 608 -18.18 -16.71 -27.70
N GLU A 609 -17.63 -15.78 -28.47
CA GLU A 609 -16.19 -15.65 -28.69
C GLU A 609 -15.57 -14.76 -27.62
N LEU A 610 -14.69 -15.31 -26.77
CA LEU A 610 -14.01 -14.56 -25.72
C LEU A 610 -12.59 -14.17 -26.17
N ILE A 611 -12.29 -12.87 -26.15
CA ILE A 611 -10.99 -12.31 -26.53
C ILE A 611 -10.36 -11.58 -25.34
N ASP A 612 -9.11 -11.94 -25.05
CA ASP A 612 -8.23 -11.19 -24.17
C ASP A 612 -7.32 -10.29 -25.00
N LEU A 613 -7.44 -8.97 -24.80
CA LEU A 613 -6.74 -7.97 -25.59
C LEU A 613 -5.24 -7.93 -25.26
N ARG A 614 -4.85 -8.24 -24.02
CA ARG A 614 -3.47 -8.17 -23.45
C ARG A 614 -2.80 -6.80 -23.47
N THR A 615 -2.84 -6.08 -24.59
CA THR A 615 -2.20 -4.78 -24.83
C THR A 615 -3.23 -3.77 -25.31
N LEU A 616 -3.34 -2.63 -24.62
CA LEU A 616 -4.28 -1.57 -25.00
C LEU A 616 -3.71 -0.57 -26.02
N LEU A 617 -2.40 -0.41 -26.10
CA LEU A 617 -1.78 0.49 -27.07
C LEU A 617 -0.36 0.02 -27.46
N PRO A 618 -0.10 -0.34 -28.73
CA PRO A 618 -1.09 -0.54 -29.79
C PRO A 618 -1.95 -1.77 -29.47
N TRP A 619 -3.27 -1.65 -29.59
CA TRP A 619 -4.16 -2.80 -29.45
C TRP A 619 -4.32 -3.53 -30.78
N ASP A 620 -4.64 -4.82 -30.71
CA ASP A 620 -4.78 -5.69 -31.89
C ASP A 620 -6.13 -5.48 -32.59
N ILE A 621 -6.19 -4.41 -33.38
CA ILE A 621 -7.38 -4.04 -34.17
C ILE A 621 -7.80 -5.19 -35.08
N HIS A 622 -6.84 -5.88 -35.71
CA HIS A 622 -7.13 -6.90 -36.72
C HIS A 622 -7.86 -8.10 -36.13
N THR A 623 -7.38 -8.64 -35.00
CA THR A 623 -8.01 -9.78 -34.34
C THR A 623 -9.44 -9.46 -33.89
N VAL A 624 -9.66 -8.26 -33.32
CA VAL A 624 -11.01 -7.85 -32.89
C VAL A 624 -11.92 -7.62 -34.09
N MET A 625 -11.42 -6.98 -35.16
CA MET A 625 -12.19 -6.77 -36.39
C MET A 625 -12.62 -8.08 -37.04
N GLU A 626 -11.73 -9.06 -37.15
CA GLU A 626 -12.03 -10.36 -37.75
C GLU A 626 -13.12 -11.09 -36.94
N SER A 627 -13.00 -11.06 -35.61
CA SER A 627 -14.01 -11.61 -34.72
C SER A 627 -15.38 -10.93 -34.89
N VAL A 628 -15.41 -9.60 -34.91
CA VAL A 628 -16.66 -8.82 -35.07
C VAL A 628 -17.27 -9.00 -36.45
N LYS A 629 -16.47 -9.14 -37.51
CA LYS A 629 -16.99 -9.46 -38.85
C LYS A 629 -17.68 -10.82 -38.90
N LYS A 630 -17.19 -11.77 -38.11
CA LYS A 630 -17.75 -13.12 -38.01
C LYS A 630 -19.01 -13.17 -37.14
N THR A 631 -19.01 -12.49 -35.99
CA THR A 631 -20.12 -12.53 -35.03
C THR A 631 -21.19 -11.47 -35.26
N GLY A 632 -20.81 -10.37 -35.89
CA GLY A 632 -21.64 -9.18 -36.10
C GLY A 632 -22.03 -8.42 -34.83
N ARG A 633 -21.51 -8.79 -33.65
CA ARG A 633 -21.87 -8.17 -32.36
C ARG A 633 -20.65 -8.08 -31.45
N LEU A 634 -20.54 -6.96 -30.72
CA LEU A 634 -19.42 -6.72 -29.81
C LEU A 634 -19.90 -6.22 -28.43
N VAL A 635 -19.41 -6.89 -27.39
CA VAL A 635 -19.53 -6.49 -25.99
C VAL A 635 -18.13 -6.28 -25.41
N ILE A 636 -17.85 -5.10 -24.86
CA ILE A 636 -16.56 -4.74 -24.27
C ILE A 636 -16.70 -4.64 -22.75
N VAL A 637 -15.81 -5.31 -22.00
CA VAL A 637 -15.83 -5.35 -20.53
C VAL A 637 -14.50 -4.86 -19.94
N HIS A 638 -14.55 -3.90 -19.01
CA HIS A 638 -13.38 -3.40 -18.27
C HIS A 638 -13.73 -2.80 -16.89
N GLU A 639 -12.81 -2.77 -15.92
CA GLU A 639 -13.08 -2.21 -14.57
C GLU A 639 -13.04 -0.67 -14.53
N ALA A 640 -12.28 -0.03 -15.42
CA ALA A 640 -12.19 1.42 -15.49
C ALA A 640 -13.57 2.08 -15.74
N GLY A 641 -13.68 3.36 -15.39
CA GLY A 641 -14.90 4.15 -15.58
C GLY A 641 -15.40 4.10 -17.03
N LYS A 642 -16.73 4.16 -17.19
CA LYS A 642 -17.37 4.05 -18.51
C LYS A 642 -17.07 5.24 -19.40
N THR A 643 -17.01 6.44 -18.86
CA THR A 643 -16.73 7.66 -19.60
C THR A 643 -15.23 7.79 -19.84
N MET A 644 -14.84 7.96 -21.12
CA MET A 644 -13.44 8.03 -21.56
C MET A 644 -12.57 6.81 -21.19
N GLY A 645 -13.18 5.70 -20.78
CA GLY A 645 -12.47 4.44 -20.58
C GLY A 645 -12.03 3.80 -21.91
N PRO A 646 -11.14 2.81 -21.87
CA PRO A 646 -10.58 2.17 -23.07
C PRO A 646 -11.63 1.62 -24.04
N GLY A 647 -12.76 1.14 -23.52
CA GLY A 647 -13.84 0.63 -24.36
C GLY A 647 -14.49 1.70 -25.25
N ALA A 648 -14.34 2.99 -24.95
CA ALA A 648 -14.88 4.07 -25.79
C ALA A 648 -14.15 4.16 -27.14
N GLU A 649 -12.81 4.16 -27.12
CA GLU A 649 -11.98 4.20 -28.32
C GLU A 649 -12.16 2.94 -29.16
N ILE A 650 -12.10 1.77 -28.53
CA ILE A 650 -12.29 0.49 -29.22
C ILE A 650 -13.67 0.42 -29.89
N ALA A 651 -14.73 0.86 -29.19
CA ALA A 651 -16.08 0.87 -29.76
C ALA A 651 -16.19 1.81 -30.96
N ALA A 652 -15.60 3.01 -30.88
CA ALA A 652 -15.59 3.96 -31.99
C ALA A 652 -14.86 3.38 -33.21
N GLU A 653 -13.67 2.82 -33.01
CA GLU A 653 -12.85 2.32 -34.11
C GLU A 653 -13.45 1.07 -34.78
N ILE A 654 -14.03 0.15 -33.99
CA ILE A 654 -14.75 -0.99 -34.54
C ILE A 654 -16.01 -0.54 -35.28
N THR A 655 -16.74 0.46 -34.77
CA THR A 655 -17.91 1.00 -35.46
C THR A 655 -17.51 1.57 -36.82
N ASN A 656 -16.42 2.33 -36.90
CA ASN A 656 -15.94 2.89 -38.17
C ASN A 656 -15.54 1.80 -39.18
N ARG A 657 -14.87 0.74 -38.72
CA ARG A 657 -14.28 -0.27 -39.61
C ARG A 657 -15.20 -1.44 -39.95
N CYS A 658 -16.16 -1.74 -39.06
CA CYS A 658 -17.08 -2.86 -39.18
C CYS A 658 -18.56 -2.40 -39.25
N PHE A 659 -18.81 -1.14 -39.62
CA PHE A 659 -20.16 -0.55 -39.64
C PHE A 659 -21.21 -1.43 -40.31
N LEU A 660 -20.90 -1.99 -41.49
CA LEU A 660 -21.83 -2.83 -42.26
C LEU A 660 -22.01 -4.24 -41.68
N ASN A 661 -21.12 -4.68 -40.80
CA ASN A 661 -21.16 -6.00 -40.18
C ASN A 661 -21.89 -6.00 -38.83
N LEU A 662 -22.10 -4.82 -38.23
CA LEU A 662 -22.69 -4.71 -36.90
C LEU A 662 -24.21 -4.92 -36.96
N HIS A 663 -24.68 -6.02 -36.39
CA HIS A 663 -26.09 -6.33 -36.20
C HIS A 663 -26.69 -5.61 -35.00
N ALA A 664 -25.87 -5.20 -34.03
CA ALA A 664 -26.29 -4.47 -32.84
C ALA A 664 -25.27 -3.39 -32.47
N PRO A 665 -25.68 -2.31 -31.77
CA PRO A 665 -24.74 -1.33 -31.23
C PRO A 665 -23.71 -1.98 -30.31
N VAL A 666 -22.46 -1.52 -30.38
CA VAL A 666 -21.39 -2.01 -29.50
C VAL A 666 -21.75 -1.72 -28.03
N LYS A 667 -21.91 -2.77 -27.22
CA LYS A 667 -22.24 -2.65 -25.80
C LYS A 667 -20.95 -2.50 -24.97
N ARG A 668 -20.96 -1.57 -24.02
CA ARG A 668 -19.84 -1.35 -23.09
C ARG A 668 -20.29 -1.55 -21.65
N ILE A 669 -19.63 -2.47 -20.95
CA ILE A 669 -19.91 -2.86 -19.57
C ILE A 669 -18.66 -2.52 -18.76
N ALA A 670 -18.75 -1.43 -18.01
CA ALA A 670 -17.61 -0.80 -17.37
C ALA A 670 -17.87 -0.56 -15.87
N GLY A 671 -16.84 -0.13 -15.13
CA GLY A 671 -17.06 0.51 -13.83
C GLY A 671 -17.99 1.72 -13.97
N TRP A 672 -18.72 2.05 -12.89
CA TRP A 672 -19.55 3.26 -12.89
C TRP A 672 -18.67 4.52 -12.94
N ASP A 673 -19.25 5.64 -13.39
CA ASP A 673 -18.57 6.95 -13.44
C ASP A 673 -18.54 7.61 -12.06
N THR A 674 -17.94 6.89 -11.11
CA THR A 674 -17.68 7.33 -9.74
C THR A 674 -16.26 6.92 -9.35
N PRO A 675 -15.65 7.55 -8.34
CA PRO A 675 -14.48 6.98 -7.68
C PRO A 675 -14.76 5.55 -7.20
N VAL A 676 -13.72 4.71 -7.15
CA VAL A 676 -13.87 3.31 -6.72
C VAL A 676 -14.24 3.29 -5.22
N PRO A 677 -15.40 2.73 -4.84
CA PRO A 677 -15.86 2.75 -3.46
C PRO A 677 -15.28 1.60 -2.65
N LEU A 678 -15.13 1.79 -1.32
CA LEU A 678 -14.65 0.74 -0.41
C LEU A 678 -15.70 -0.35 -0.16
N VAL A 679 -16.83 0.00 0.45
CA VAL A 679 -17.89 -0.97 0.83
C VAL A 679 -18.74 -1.39 -0.37
N TYR A 680 -18.90 -0.49 -1.34
CA TYR A 680 -19.74 -0.72 -2.52
C TYR A 680 -18.96 -1.30 -3.71
N GLU A 681 -17.72 -1.78 -3.51
CA GLU A 681 -16.84 -2.24 -4.60
C GLU A 681 -17.52 -3.33 -5.45
N LYS A 682 -18.26 -4.25 -4.81
CA LYS A 682 -19.02 -5.32 -5.49
C LYS A 682 -20.12 -4.80 -6.42
N PHE A 683 -20.72 -3.64 -6.12
CA PHE A 683 -21.72 -3.00 -6.97
C PHE A 683 -21.09 -2.13 -8.05
N TYR A 684 -19.82 -1.77 -7.87
CA TYR A 684 -19.06 -0.90 -8.77
C TYR A 684 -18.52 -1.66 -9.97
N ILE A 685 -17.80 -2.76 -9.71
CA ILE A 685 -17.15 -3.57 -10.73
C ILE A 685 -18.18 -4.19 -11.69
N PRO A 686 -17.81 -4.43 -12.97
CA PRO A 686 -18.67 -5.15 -13.90
C PRO A 686 -18.78 -6.61 -13.46
N ASP A 687 -19.83 -6.93 -12.71
CA ASP A 687 -20.09 -8.29 -12.24
C ASP A 687 -20.60 -9.21 -13.36
N ALA A 688 -20.59 -10.52 -13.10
CA ALA A 688 -21.01 -11.50 -14.10
C ALA A 688 -22.47 -11.30 -14.55
N LEU A 689 -23.35 -10.85 -13.66
CA LEU A 689 -24.77 -10.61 -13.97
C LEU A 689 -24.94 -9.42 -14.92
N ARG A 690 -24.24 -8.30 -14.72
CA ARG A 690 -24.23 -7.17 -15.66
C ARG A 690 -23.69 -7.58 -17.03
N ILE A 691 -22.69 -8.47 -17.05
CA ILE A 691 -22.15 -9.02 -18.32
C ILE A 691 -23.20 -9.87 -19.03
N VAL A 692 -23.89 -10.77 -18.32
CA VAL A 692 -24.99 -11.58 -18.88
C VAL A 692 -26.10 -10.69 -19.44
N ASP A 693 -26.55 -9.71 -18.66
CA ASP A 693 -27.59 -8.75 -19.08
C ASP A 693 -27.17 -8.00 -20.36
N GLY A 694 -25.94 -7.51 -20.40
CA GLY A 694 -25.42 -6.83 -21.59
C GLY A 694 -25.29 -7.74 -22.82
N ILE A 695 -24.95 -9.03 -22.65
CA ILE A 695 -24.94 -10.00 -23.74
C ILE A 695 -26.37 -10.27 -24.24
N VAL A 696 -27.31 -10.51 -23.33
CA VAL A 696 -28.73 -10.76 -23.66
C VAL A 696 -29.33 -9.57 -24.40
N ASP A 697 -29.09 -8.35 -23.94
CA ASP A 697 -29.52 -7.12 -24.62
C ASP A 697 -28.98 -7.02 -26.05
N THR A 698 -27.71 -7.35 -26.24
CA THR A 698 -27.03 -7.24 -27.54
C THR A 698 -27.54 -8.29 -28.52
N LEU A 699 -27.95 -9.46 -28.04
CA LEU A 699 -28.51 -10.54 -28.85
C LEU A 699 -29.99 -10.32 -29.21
N LYS A 700 -30.74 -9.58 -28.38
CA LYS A 700 -32.15 -9.26 -28.62
C LYS A 700 -32.38 -8.15 -29.64
N TYR A 701 -31.39 -7.27 -29.83
CA TYR A 701 -31.40 -6.24 -30.87
C TYR A 701 -31.32 -6.87 -32.25
#